data_AF-F6H6C6-F1
#
_entry.id   AF-F6H6C6-F1
#
_cell.length_a   1.000
_cell.length_b   1.000
_cell.length_c   1.000
_cell.angle_alpha   90.00
_cell.angle_beta   90.00
_cell.angle_gamma   90.00
#
_symmetry.space_group_name_H-M   'P 1'
#
loop_
_entity.id
_entity.type
_entity.pdbx_description
1 polymer ?
#
loop_
_entity_poly.entity_id
_entity_poly.type
_entity_poly.pdbx_seq_one_letter_code
_entity_poly.pdbx_strand_id
1 'polypeptide(L)'
;MEFCLNSRKPHALGIVLAVLILGLLSFRVAECQTSSFMEPIKYKALRCRKHSAVLTDFGATGDGKTINTKAFKSAIDHLSQFADDGGAELIVPPGKWLTGSFNLTSHFTLYIDKDAVILGAQDESAYPLIEVLPSYGVGRDGGGRHSSLIFGTNLTDVVITGGNGTLNGQGKYWWDKFRAKKYNDTRPYLIEIMYSNHVQISNLTLIDSPSWNVHPVYSRNVLVKDLTILAPIDSPNTDGINPDSCKKVRIEDCFIVSGDDCIAVKSGWDQYGYKFGMPTKDLLIRRLTCISPDSATIALGSEMSGGIKNVWAEDITAIDTQSGIRIKTGIGRGGYVKDIYVRRMTVKTMKYVFWITGDYGSHPDDGWDPKALPVIKNINYRDMVAENVTYSARLDGISGDPFTGICISNVTIGLTEKPKELQWNCTNVAGVTSQVTPRSCDLLPPSDKEESDYPHIPPLPSYGKGRDGGGRFSSLIFGTNLTDVVIIGGNGTINGQGRVWWDKFKQKKLVDTRPYLIEIMFSDQVQISNLTLIDSPSWNVHPVYCSDVIIQGMTILAPVDVPNTDGINPDSCANVKIEDCYIVSGDDCIAVKSGWDQYGIKYGAWEGEAIGRGEWGGSEEYRAINCRKHSAVLTDFGAKGDGKTMNTKAFKSAIANLSQVAGDGGAQLIVPPGKWLTGSFNLTSHFTLFVHKDAVILGAQDEAAYPLIEILPSYGAGRDGGGRHASLIFGTNLTDVVITGGNGTIHGQGQYWWDKFRADKLKDTRPYLIEIMYSDQVQISNLILIDSPSWNVHPTYSSNVIIQWLTIIAPVGSPNTDGINPDSSKNVLIEDCFIVSGDDCIAVKSGWDQYGIKFGMPTEDLIIRRLTCISPDSAVIALGSEMSGGIKNVRAENITAIDSESGVRIKSGVGRGGYVKDIYARGMTMKTMKYVFWMTGDYGQHPDDGWDPKALPKIENINYRDMVAENVTYSARLDGISGDPFTGICISNVKIGLTEKPKKLQWNCTNVEGVSSQVTPPSCDLLHPSKKVFNCPFPEDKLPIEDVQMKICST
;
A
#
# COMPACT_ATOMS: atom_id res chain seq x y z
N MET A 1 31.29 -3.52 32.76
CA MET A 1 31.64 -4.26 33.99
C MET A 1 33.16 -4.40 33.98
N GLU A 2 33.78 -4.02 35.10
CA GLU A 2 35.22 -4.06 35.46
C GLU A 2 36.24 -3.08 34.83
N PHE A 3 36.89 -2.39 35.77
CA PHE A 3 37.98 -1.41 35.73
C PHE A 3 39.34 -2.11 35.87
N CYS A 4 40.42 -1.50 35.33
CA CYS A 4 41.76 -1.39 35.93
C CYS A 4 42.57 -0.34 35.12
N LEU A 5 42.64 0.94 35.52
CA LEU A 5 43.58 1.60 36.45
C LEU A 5 45.08 1.61 36.04
N ASN A 6 45.56 2.84 35.71
CA ASN A 6 46.83 3.51 36.07
C ASN A 6 48.19 2.84 35.69
N SER A 7 49.29 3.54 35.37
CA SER A 7 49.78 4.85 35.83
C SER A 7 51.01 5.37 35.01
N ARG A 8 51.16 6.71 34.92
CA ARG A 8 52.38 7.58 35.09
C ARG A 8 53.67 7.30 34.25
N LYS A 9 54.52 8.24 33.80
CA LYS A 9 54.70 9.73 33.75
C LYS A 9 55.98 10.03 32.88
N PRO A 10 56.37 11.29 32.60
CA PRO A 10 57.09 11.76 31.40
C PRO A 10 58.56 12.19 31.62
N HIS A 11 59.28 12.63 30.56
CA HIS A 11 60.33 13.69 30.51
C HIS A 11 60.85 13.85 29.04
N ALA A 12 60.73 15.02 28.38
CA ALA A 12 61.70 16.16 28.28
C ALA A 12 63.02 15.78 27.55
N LEU A 13 63.70 16.54 26.66
CA LEU A 13 63.61 17.84 25.97
C LEU A 13 64.89 17.92 25.05
N GLY A 14 64.92 18.75 23.98
CA GLY A 14 66.15 19.21 23.29
C GLY A 14 66.06 19.21 21.75
N ILE A 15 65.60 20.24 21.02
CA ILE A 15 66.17 21.57 20.63
C ILE A 15 67.50 21.51 19.83
N VAL A 16 67.53 22.05 18.59
CA VAL A 16 68.37 23.21 18.12
C VAL A 16 68.71 23.19 16.59
N LEU A 17 68.18 24.21 15.88
CA LEU A 17 68.74 25.08 14.79
C LEU A 17 69.27 24.49 13.45
N ALA A 18 69.35 25.20 12.30
CA ALA A 18 68.85 26.48 11.76
C ALA A 18 69.35 26.61 10.28
N VAL A 19 68.49 27.01 9.32
CA VAL A 19 68.42 28.30 8.58
C VAL A 19 69.56 28.63 7.59
N LEU A 20 69.19 29.02 6.35
CA LEU A 20 69.68 30.12 5.47
C LEU A 20 69.18 29.81 4.02
N ILE A 21 68.65 30.67 3.12
CA ILE A 21 68.40 32.12 3.01
C ILE A 21 67.42 32.41 1.84
N LEU A 22 66.56 33.44 2.05
CA LEU A 22 65.88 34.45 1.20
C LEU A 22 65.85 34.37 -0.35
N GLY A 23 64.82 34.87 -1.07
CA GLY A 23 63.62 35.60 -0.65
C GLY A 23 62.82 36.27 -1.79
N LEU A 24 61.62 36.76 -1.42
CA LEU A 24 60.71 37.74 -2.06
C LEU A 24 59.85 37.31 -3.28
N LEU A 25 58.54 37.12 -3.04
CA LEU A 25 57.45 38.01 -3.54
C LEU A 25 56.07 37.51 -3.05
N SER A 26 55.34 38.45 -2.45
CA SER A 26 53.90 38.55 -2.13
C SER A 26 52.95 37.43 -2.59
N PHE A 27 52.02 36.98 -1.74
CA PHE A 27 50.55 36.96 -1.96
C PHE A 27 49.85 36.16 -0.85
N ARG A 28 48.86 36.80 -0.22
CA ARG A 28 47.70 36.27 0.53
C ARG A 28 47.85 34.92 1.23
N VAL A 29 47.92 34.95 2.56
CA VAL A 29 47.54 33.81 3.40
C VAL A 29 46.06 33.52 3.13
N ALA A 30 45.79 32.48 2.36
CA ALA A 30 44.50 31.83 2.36
C ALA A 30 44.40 31.03 3.66
N GLU A 31 43.45 31.41 4.51
CA GLU A 31 43.00 30.57 5.62
C GLU A 31 42.53 29.24 5.04
N CYS A 32 43.12 28.14 5.55
CA CYS A 32 42.69 26.79 5.23
C CYS A 32 41.32 26.59 5.91
N GLN A 33 40.24 26.75 5.15
CA GLN A 33 38.90 26.35 5.59
C GLN A 33 38.91 24.85 5.88
N THR A 34 38.77 24.51 7.15
CA THR A 34 38.34 23.17 7.58
C THR A 34 36.94 22.93 7.04
N SER A 35 36.77 21.87 6.23
CA SER A 35 35.51 21.47 5.61
C SER A 35 34.39 21.29 6.64
N SER A 36 33.21 21.81 6.30
CA SER A 36 31.98 21.60 7.07
C SER A 36 31.68 20.11 7.20
N PHE A 37 31.63 19.61 8.43
CA PHE A 37 31.02 18.31 8.71
C PHE A 37 29.55 18.39 8.30
N MET A 38 29.14 17.61 7.29
CA MET A 38 27.73 17.37 6.98
C MET A 38 27.03 16.81 8.22
N GLU A 39 25.80 17.26 8.47
CA GLU A 39 24.96 16.66 9.51
C GLU A 39 24.76 15.16 9.26
N PRO A 40 24.63 14.33 10.31
CA PRO A 40 24.44 12.88 10.15
C PRO A 40 23.15 12.56 9.39
N ILE A 41 23.29 11.93 8.21
CA ILE A 41 22.15 11.46 7.41
C ILE A 41 21.51 10.24 8.08
N LYS A 42 20.19 10.27 8.27
CA LYS A 42 19.41 9.13 8.80
C LYS A 42 18.53 8.53 7.72
N TYR A 43 18.68 7.23 7.46
CA TYR A 43 17.85 6.48 6.52
C TYR A 43 17.72 5.01 6.93
N LYS A 44 16.74 4.30 6.36
CA LYS A 44 16.54 2.86 6.61
C LYS A 44 17.34 2.05 5.60
N ALA A 45 18.26 1.22 6.09
CA ALA A 45 19.02 0.30 5.26
C ALA A 45 19.08 -1.09 5.87
N LEU A 46 19.28 -2.10 5.01
CA LEU A 46 19.57 -3.46 5.44
C LEU A 46 20.78 -3.52 6.39
N ARG A 47 21.79 -2.66 6.16
CA ARG A 47 23.00 -2.50 6.99
C ARG A 47 23.52 -1.07 6.94
N CYS A 48 24.03 -0.56 8.06
CA CYS A 48 24.73 0.74 8.11
C CYS A 48 26.17 0.61 7.62
N ARG A 49 26.75 1.68 7.08
CA ARG A 49 28.14 1.73 6.61
C ARG A 49 29.01 2.46 7.62
N LYS A 50 30.24 1.97 7.82
CA LYS A 50 31.22 2.57 8.74
C LYS A 50 31.93 3.77 8.11
N HIS A 51 32.14 3.70 6.80
CA HIS A 51 32.88 4.69 6.01
C HIS A 51 31.95 5.44 5.07
N SER A 52 32.23 6.71 4.81
CA SER A 52 31.47 7.52 3.85
C SER A 52 32.38 8.51 3.12
N ALA A 53 31.99 8.86 1.88
CA ALA A 53 32.60 9.95 1.13
C ALA A 53 31.57 10.64 0.24
N VAL A 54 31.83 11.89 -0.15
CA VAL A 54 30.95 12.67 -1.03
C VAL A 54 31.50 12.65 -2.45
N LEU A 55 30.63 12.53 -3.46
CA LEU A 55 31.04 12.42 -4.86
C LEU A 55 31.94 13.58 -5.34
N THR A 56 31.76 14.79 -4.80
CA THR A 56 32.58 15.97 -5.10
C THR A 56 34.04 15.82 -4.71
N ASP A 57 34.35 14.98 -3.70
CA ASP A 57 35.71 14.73 -3.24
C ASP A 57 36.56 14.03 -4.33
N PHE A 58 35.88 13.43 -5.32
CA PHE A 58 36.48 12.73 -6.45
C PHE A 58 36.45 13.57 -7.75
N GLY A 59 36.22 14.88 -7.64
CA GLY A 59 36.29 15.82 -8.76
C GLY A 59 35.03 15.87 -9.64
N ALA A 60 33.88 15.43 -9.12
CA ALA A 60 32.60 15.56 -9.82
C ALA A 60 32.06 17.00 -9.80
N THR A 61 31.34 17.38 -10.86
CA THR A 61 30.68 18.68 -11.01
C THR A 61 29.18 18.50 -11.29
N GLY A 62 28.34 19.05 -10.41
CA GLY A 62 26.87 18.91 -10.43
C GLY A 62 26.13 19.94 -11.30
N ASP A 63 26.68 20.33 -12.46
CA ASP A 63 26.15 21.38 -13.35
C ASP A 63 25.18 20.88 -14.44
N GLY A 64 24.97 19.57 -14.53
CA GLY A 64 24.16 18.88 -15.55
C GLY A 64 24.81 18.82 -16.93
N LYS A 65 26.08 19.22 -17.07
CA LYS A 65 26.82 19.31 -18.34
C LYS A 65 28.13 18.54 -18.32
N THR A 66 28.85 18.58 -17.20
CA THR A 66 30.12 17.89 -17.01
C THR A 66 29.88 16.38 -16.86
N ILE A 67 30.60 15.56 -17.63
CA ILE A 67 30.49 14.11 -17.55
C ILE A 67 31.27 13.57 -16.34
N ASN A 68 30.55 12.95 -15.39
CA ASN A 68 31.06 12.56 -14.08
C ASN A 68 31.45 11.08 -13.97
N THR A 69 31.42 10.32 -15.08
CA THR A 69 31.66 8.86 -15.08
C THR A 69 33.00 8.49 -14.42
N LYS A 70 34.05 9.29 -14.61
CA LYS A 70 35.37 9.06 -13.99
C LYS A 70 35.36 9.31 -12.48
N ALA A 71 34.61 10.30 -12.01
CA ALA A 71 34.49 10.61 -10.60
C ALA A 71 33.72 9.51 -9.86
N PHE A 72 32.60 9.02 -10.42
CA PHE A 72 31.87 7.87 -9.87
C PHE A 72 32.77 6.62 -9.77
N LYS A 73 33.51 6.28 -10.83
CA LYS A 73 34.44 5.14 -10.81
C LYS A 73 35.52 5.30 -9.74
N SER A 74 36.16 6.48 -9.68
CA SER A 74 37.22 6.75 -8.70
C SER A 74 36.70 6.67 -7.26
N ALA A 75 35.48 7.16 -7.01
CA ALA A 75 34.84 7.09 -5.71
C ALA A 75 34.57 5.63 -5.29
N ILE A 76 33.99 4.84 -6.19
CA ILE A 76 33.65 3.44 -5.91
C ILE A 76 34.92 2.59 -5.74
N ASP A 77 35.94 2.79 -6.57
CA ASP A 77 37.22 2.09 -6.46
C ASP A 77 37.90 2.37 -5.11
N HIS A 78 37.89 3.64 -4.67
CA HIS A 78 38.41 4.02 -3.36
C HIS A 78 37.62 3.38 -2.22
N LEU A 79 36.30 3.50 -2.24
CA LEU A 79 35.43 3.03 -1.17
C LEU A 79 35.33 1.50 -1.09
N SER A 80 35.58 0.79 -2.19
CA SER A 80 35.60 -0.68 -2.23
C SER A 80 36.61 -1.30 -1.27
N GLN A 81 37.67 -0.57 -0.92
CA GLN A 81 38.72 -1.03 -0.01
C GLN A 81 38.22 -1.21 1.43
N PHE A 82 37.06 -0.66 1.77
CA PHE A 82 36.46 -0.75 3.09
C PHE A 82 35.43 -1.87 3.24
N ALA A 83 35.28 -2.74 2.23
CA ALA A 83 34.30 -3.82 2.22
C ALA A 83 34.38 -4.72 3.47
N ASP A 84 35.60 -5.10 3.88
CA ASP A 84 35.84 -5.95 5.05
C ASP A 84 35.82 -5.20 6.39
N ASP A 85 35.75 -3.87 6.38
CA ASP A 85 35.71 -3.01 7.57
C ASP A 85 34.34 -2.32 7.72
N GLY A 86 33.26 -3.09 7.56
CA GLY A 86 31.89 -2.60 7.74
C GLY A 86 31.29 -1.89 6.52
N GLY A 87 32.00 -1.88 5.39
CA GLY A 87 31.51 -1.32 4.14
C GLY A 87 31.50 0.21 4.11
N ALA A 88 31.14 0.73 2.93
CA ALA A 88 31.23 2.16 2.64
C ALA A 88 29.98 2.73 1.95
N GLU A 89 29.78 4.02 2.13
CA GLU A 89 28.73 4.83 1.52
C GLU A 89 29.32 5.90 0.60
N LEU A 90 28.74 6.05 -0.59
CA LEU A 90 28.97 7.19 -1.47
C LEU A 90 27.73 8.08 -1.49
N ILE A 91 27.90 9.34 -1.07
CA ILE A 91 26.86 10.35 -1.07
C ILE A 91 26.94 11.16 -2.37
N VAL A 92 25.85 11.20 -3.13
CA VAL A 92 25.66 12.08 -4.28
C VAL A 92 24.88 13.31 -3.79
N PRO A 93 25.54 14.47 -3.59
CA PRO A 93 24.91 15.63 -2.98
C PRO A 93 23.95 16.35 -3.97
N PRO A 94 23.16 17.34 -3.51
CA PRO A 94 22.28 18.13 -4.38
C PRO A 94 23.01 18.69 -5.60
N GLY A 95 22.40 18.60 -6.79
CA GLY A 95 23.03 18.97 -8.06
C GLY A 95 22.61 18.07 -9.22
N LYS A 96 23.03 18.41 -10.44
CA LYS A 96 22.75 17.64 -11.66
C LYS A 96 24.03 16.93 -12.13
N TRP A 97 24.07 15.61 -12.05
CA TRP A 97 25.27 14.80 -12.27
C TRP A 97 25.15 14.02 -13.56
N LEU A 98 25.56 14.62 -14.69
CA LEU A 98 25.59 13.93 -15.98
C LEU A 98 26.64 12.81 -15.93
N THR A 99 26.27 11.58 -16.27
CA THR A 99 27.18 10.42 -16.25
C THR A 99 26.77 9.35 -17.26
N GLY A 100 27.75 8.58 -17.72
CA GLY A 100 27.53 7.28 -18.36
C GLY A 100 27.41 6.17 -17.33
N SER A 101 27.47 4.92 -17.79
CA SER A 101 27.41 3.74 -16.94
C SER A 101 28.57 3.66 -15.94
N PHE A 102 28.26 3.24 -14.71
CA PHE A 102 29.23 2.90 -13.67
C PHE A 102 28.78 1.67 -12.86
N ASN A 103 29.77 0.96 -12.31
CA ASN A 103 29.56 -0.33 -11.63
C ASN A 103 29.67 -0.17 -10.12
N LEU A 104 28.77 -0.80 -9.38
CA LEU A 104 28.82 -0.89 -7.91
C LEU A 104 29.71 -2.05 -7.43
N THR A 105 30.03 -2.03 -6.13
CA THR A 105 30.78 -3.07 -5.41
C THR A 105 29.97 -3.62 -4.22
N SER A 106 30.46 -4.69 -3.57
CA SER A 106 29.81 -5.30 -2.39
C SER A 106 29.99 -4.45 -1.13
N HIS A 107 29.13 -4.66 -0.13
CA HIS A 107 29.14 -3.91 1.14
C HIS A 107 29.08 -2.40 0.95
N PHE A 108 28.27 -1.98 -0.01
CA PHE A 108 28.25 -0.61 -0.52
C PHE A 108 26.87 0.02 -0.41
N THR A 109 26.83 1.31 -0.10
CA THR A 109 25.62 2.14 -0.21
C THR A 109 25.87 3.27 -1.20
N LEU A 110 25.03 3.38 -2.24
CA LEU A 110 24.91 4.60 -3.03
C LEU A 110 23.74 5.42 -2.46
N TYR A 111 24.05 6.55 -1.81
CA TYR A 111 23.06 7.46 -1.24
C TYR A 111 22.88 8.67 -2.15
N ILE A 112 21.67 8.88 -2.68
CA ILE A 112 21.33 9.97 -3.59
C ILE A 112 20.51 11.00 -2.83
N ASP A 113 21.13 12.14 -2.52
CA ASP A 113 20.52 13.15 -1.67
C ASP A 113 19.25 13.76 -2.30
N LYS A 114 18.43 14.39 -1.46
CA LYS A 114 17.33 15.24 -1.89
C LYS A 114 17.85 16.29 -2.87
N ASP A 115 17.11 16.54 -3.95
CA ASP A 115 17.47 17.48 -5.02
C ASP A 115 18.72 17.11 -5.84
N ALA A 116 19.34 15.95 -5.58
CA ALA A 116 20.33 15.36 -6.49
C ALA A 116 19.62 14.69 -7.68
N VAL A 117 20.13 14.94 -8.89
CA VAL A 117 19.65 14.34 -10.13
C VAL A 117 20.82 13.70 -10.85
N ILE A 118 20.88 12.37 -10.89
CA ILE A 118 21.82 11.66 -11.77
C ILE A 118 21.19 11.64 -13.17
N LEU A 119 21.88 12.23 -14.15
CA LEU A 119 21.43 12.33 -15.53
C LEU A 119 22.18 11.32 -16.39
N GLY A 120 21.46 10.37 -17.00
CA GLY A 120 22.04 9.43 -17.95
C GLY A 120 22.48 10.15 -19.23
N ALA A 121 23.74 9.99 -19.63
CA ALA A 121 24.26 10.55 -20.89
C ALA A 121 23.44 10.05 -22.10
N GLN A 122 23.34 10.89 -23.13
CA GLN A 122 22.72 10.53 -24.43
C GLN A 122 23.76 10.05 -25.45
N ASP A 123 25.03 9.99 -25.06
CA ASP A 123 26.11 9.40 -25.85
C ASP A 123 26.13 7.89 -25.63
N GLU A 124 25.92 7.12 -26.70
CA GLU A 124 25.90 5.66 -26.68
C GLU A 124 27.25 5.06 -26.25
N SER A 125 28.36 5.74 -26.56
CA SER A 125 29.70 5.27 -26.18
C SER A 125 29.92 5.30 -24.66
N ALA A 126 29.06 6.00 -23.92
CA ALA A 126 29.08 6.05 -22.46
C ALA A 126 28.46 4.79 -21.81
N TYR A 127 27.88 3.89 -22.60
CA TYR A 127 27.28 2.62 -22.16
C TYR A 127 27.93 1.46 -22.91
N PRO A 128 29.02 0.87 -22.38
CA PRO A 128 29.70 -0.25 -23.03
C PRO A 128 28.74 -1.41 -23.32
N LEU A 129 28.99 -2.12 -24.42
CA LEU A 129 28.28 -3.36 -24.72
C LEU A 129 28.75 -4.47 -23.78
N ILE A 130 27.78 -5.15 -23.17
CA ILE A 130 27.96 -6.34 -22.33
C ILE A 130 27.28 -7.54 -22.98
N GLU A 131 27.66 -8.74 -22.54
CA GLU A 131 27.15 -9.98 -23.09
C GLU A 131 25.63 -10.12 -22.94
N VAL A 132 25.04 -10.85 -23.89
CA VAL A 132 23.63 -11.27 -23.85
C VAL A 132 23.36 -12.06 -22.58
N LEU A 133 22.11 -12.02 -22.10
CA LEU A 133 21.76 -12.83 -20.94
C LEU A 133 21.84 -14.33 -21.30
N PRO A 134 22.55 -15.16 -20.52
CA PRO A 134 22.72 -16.57 -20.86
C PRO A 134 21.39 -17.34 -20.92
N SER A 135 20.35 -16.84 -20.26
CA SER A 135 19.00 -17.41 -20.30
C SER A 135 18.12 -16.89 -21.45
N TYR A 136 18.61 -16.02 -22.35
CA TYR A 136 17.81 -15.39 -23.41
C TYR A 136 18.25 -15.71 -24.85
N GLY A 137 19.48 -16.21 -25.06
CA GLY A 137 20.04 -16.34 -26.41
C GLY A 137 20.33 -14.99 -27.05
N VAL A 138 20.47 -14.95 -28.38
CA VAL A 138 20.73 -13.69 -29.11
C VAL A 138 19.49 -12.79 -29.17
N GLY A 139 18.30 -13.38 -29.40
CA GLY A 139 16.99 -12.76 -29.22
C GLY A 139 16.89 -11.27 -29.50
N ARG A 140 16.35 -10.52 -28.52
CA ARG A 140 16.21 -9.05 -28.59
C ARG A 140 17.54 -8.32 -28.42
N ASP A 141 18.56 -9.00 -27.91
CA ASP A 141 19.87 -8.43 -27.64
C ASP A 141 20.76 -8.36 -28.89
N GLY A 142 20.43 -9.06 -29.97
CA GLY A 142 21.19 -9.01 -31.22
C GLY A 142 22.67 -9.33 -31.01
N GLY A 143 23.54 -8.31 -31.11
CA GLY A 143 24.99 -8.42 -30.92
C GLY A 143 25.48 -8.16 -29.49
N GLY A 144 24.62 -7.67 -28.58
CA GLY A 144 24.95 -7.38 -27.18
C GLY A 144 23.94 -6.43 -26.50
N ARG A 145 24.24 -6.04 -25.26
CA ARG A 145 23.39 -5.11 -24.49
C ARG A 145 24.18 -3.89 -24.07
N HIS A 146 23.64 -2.69 -24.21
CA HIS A 146 24.25 -1.54 -23.55
C HIS A 146 24.13 -1.70 -22.03
N SER A 147 25.25 -1.56 -21.31
CA SER A 147 25.28 -1.61 -19.85
C SER A 147 24.32 -0.60 -19.24
N SER A 148 23.68 -0.95 -18.12
CA SER A 148 22.76 -0.05 -17.42
C SER A 148 23.46 1.18 -16.82
N LEU A 149 22.73 2.27 -16.59
CA LEU A 149 23.29 3.50 -16.00
C LEU A 149 23.95 3.20 -14.65
N ILE A 150 23.25 2.47 -13.78
CA ILE A 150 23.80 1.86 -12.57
C ILE A 150 23.82 0.34 -12.77
N PHE A 151 25.02 -0.22 -12.77
CA PHE A 151 25.23 -1.65 -13.01
C PHE A 151 25.94 -2.32 -11.82
N GLY A 152 25.73 -3.63 -11.65
CA GLY A 152 26.47 -4.43 -10.68
C GLY A 152 26.31 -5.92 -10.95
N THR A 153 27.34 -6.71 -10.71
CA THR A 153 27.28 -8.18 -10.87
C THR A 153 28.06 -8.89 -9.78
N ASN A 154 27.59 -10.05 -9.33
CA ASN A 154 28.19 -10.86 -8.27
C ASN A 154 28.38 -10.10 -6.94
N LEU A 155 27.41 -9.25 -6.57
CA LEU A 155 27.50 -8.41 -5.39
C LEU A 155 26.80 -9.02 -4.17
N THR A 156 27.30 -8.70 -2.98
CA THR A 156 26.62 -8.99 -1.72
C THR A 156 26.43 -7.70 -0.92
N ASP A 157 25.25 -7.54 -0.32
CA ASP A 157 24.96 -6.42 0.59
C ASP A 157 25.14 -5.06 -0.10
N VAL A 158 24.23 -4.75 -1.02
CA VAL A 158 24.23 -3.50 -1.80
C VAL A 158 22.95 -2.73 -1.55
N VAL A 159 23.09 -1.44 -1.25
CA VAL A 159 21.98 -0.53 -1.01
C VAL A 159 22.06 0.63 -2.00
N ILE A 160 20.98 0.88 -2.74
CA ILE A 160 20.81 2.07 -3.58
C ILE A 160 19.62 2.83 -2.99
N THR A 161 19.88 3.95 -2.32
CA THR A 161 18.84 4.70 -1.61
C THR A 161 19.13 6.19 -1.58
N GLY A 162 18.34 6.98 -0.85
CA GLY A 162 18.49 8.43 -0.89
C GLY A 162 17.46 9.20 -0.06
N GLY A 163 17.48 10.53 -0.22
CA GLY A 163 16.49 11.48 0.30
C GLY A 163 15.36 11.75 -0.69
N ASN A 164 14.93 10.72 -1.45
CA ASN A 164 14.12 10.84 -2.67
C ASN A 164 14.83 11.57 -3.83
N GLY A 165 16.14 11.34 -3.99
CA GLY A 165 16.90 11.80 -5.15
C GLY A 165 16.42 11.19 -6.47
N THR A 166 16.74 11.84 -7.58
CA THR A 166 16.24 11.48 -8.91
C THR A 166 17.27 10.77 -9.78
N LEU A 167 16.88 9.67 -10.40
CA LEU A 167 17.58 9.06 -11.53
C LEU A 167 16.81 9.38 -12.82
N ASN A 168 17.40 10.16 -13.71
CA ASN A 168 16.78 10.53 -14.98
C ASN A 168 17.57 9.91 -16.14
N GLY A 169 16.93 8.98 -16.84
CA GLY A 169 17.53 8.24 -17.95
C GLY A 169 17.65 9.01 -19.27
N GLN A 170 16.99 10.18 -19.37
CA GLN A 170 16.90 10.98 -20.60
C GLN A 170 16.42 10.16 -21.83
N GLY A 171 15.45 9.29 -21.60
CA GLY A 171 15.03 8.20 -22.48
C GLY A 171 14.56 8.62 -23.87
N LYS A 172 14.06 9.86 -24.07
CA LYS A 172 13.54 10.32 -25.36
C LYS A 172 14.50 10.08 -26.53
N TYR A 173 15.79 10.37 -26.34
CA TYR A 173 16.83 10.13 -27.34
C TYR A 173 16.85 8.66 -27.80
N TRP A 174 16.74 7.74 -26.85
CA TRP A 174 16.74 6.30 -27.07
C TRP A 174 15.43 5.82 -27.71
N TRP A 175 14.29 6.33 -27.26
CA TRP A 175 12.98 5.95 -27.79
C TRP A 175 12.79 6.38 -29.25
N ASP A 176 13.24 7.59 -29.61
CA ASP A 176 13.16 8.10 -30.98
C ASP A 176 13.98 7.23 -31.95
N LYS A 177 15.19 6.83 -31.54
CA LYS A 177 16.02 5.91 -32.33
C LYS A 177 15.45 4.50 -32.39
N PHE A 178 14.86 4.00 -31.31
CA PHE A 178 14.18 2.69 -31.27
C PHE A 178 13.00 2.65 -32.24
N ARG A 179 12.12 3.67 -32.22
CA ARG A 179 11.01 3.80 -33.18
C ARG A 179 11.49 3.92 -34.62
N ALA A 180 12.63 4.59 -34.83
CA ALA A 180 13.29 4.67 -36.14
C ALA A 180 14.03 3.38 -36.55
N LYS A 181 13.97 2.30 -35.75
CA LYS A 181 14.66 1.01 -35.98
C LYS A 181 16.17 1.17 -36.19
N LYS A 182 16.80 2.05 -35.42
CA LYS A 182 18.25 2.33 -35.50
C LYS A 182 19.09 1.59 -34.46
N TYR A 183 18.51 0.60 -33.78
CA TYR A 183 19.23 -0.26 -32.83
C TYR A 183 19.18 -1.71 -33.29
N ASN A 184 20.35 -2.36 -33.25
CA ASN A 184 20.47 -3.82 -33.32
C ASN A 184 20.69 -4.45 -31.94
N ASP A 185 21.13 -3.65 -30.96
CA ASP A 185 21.46 -4.06 -29.59
C ASP A 185 20.43 -3.52 -28.59
N THR A 186 20.37 -4.11 -27.40
CA THR A 186 19.43 -3.68 -26.35
C THR A 186 19.83 -2.33 -25.74
N ARG A 187 18.86 -1.40 -25.66
CA ARG A 187 18.99 -0.09 -24.99
C ARG A 187 19.33 -0.26 -23.50
N PRO A 188 20.08 0.67 -22.89
CA PRO A 188 20.47 0.58 -21.49
C PRO A 188 19.26 0.64 -20.55
N TYR A 189 19.34 -0.04 -19.41
CA TYR A 189 18.37 0.11 -18.31
C TYR A 189 18.85 1.17 -17.32
N LEU A 190 17.99 1.58 -16.40
CA LEU A 190 18.37 2.53 -15.36
C LEU A 190 19.20 1.86 -14.26
N ILE A 191 18.70 0.76 -13.70
CA ILE A 191 19.39 -0.03 -12.66
C ILE A 191 19.36 -1.51 -13.04
N GLU A 192 20.52 -2.15 -13.10
CA GLU A 192 20.62 -3.61 -13.28
C GLU A 192 21.62 -4.23 -12.31
N ILE A 193 21.15 -5.21 -11.54
CA ILE A 193 21.95 -5.92 -10.55
C ILE A 193 21.86 -7.43 -10.82
N MET A 194 22.98 -8.00 -11.22
CA MET A 194 23.09 -9.39 -11.67
C MET A 194 23.73 -10.28 -10.61
N TYR A 195 23.33 -11.56 -10.52
CA TYR A 195 24.01 -12.59 -9.70
C TYR A 195 24.27 -12.19 -8.23
N SER A 196 23.40 -11.38 -7.63
CA SER A 196 23.69 -10.73 -6.36
C SER A 196 22.80 -11.22 -5.21
N ASN A 197 23.20 -10.91 -3.98
CA ASN A 197 22.51 -11.33 -2.76
C ASN A 197 22.40 -10.17 -1.75
N HIS A 198 21.23 -10.02 -1.11
CA HIS A 198 20.94 -8.89 -0.20
C HIS A 198 21.05 -7.55 -0.91
N VAL A 199 20.08 -7.27 -1.78
CA VAL A 199 20.01 -6.04 -2.56
C VAL A 199 18.82 -5.21 -2.05
N GLN A 200 19.04 -3.93 -1.77
CA GLN A 200 17.99 -2.96 -1.45
C GLN A 200 18.02 -1.81 -2.45
N ILE A 201 16.86 -1.51 -3.05
CA ILE A 201 16.65 -0.32 -3.88
C ILE A 201 15.45 0.42 -3.30
N SER A 202 15.65 1.62 -2.75
CA SER A 202 14.55 2.31 -2.05
C SER A 202 14.63 3.82 -1.93
N ASN A 203 13.48 4.47 -1.77
CA ASN A 203 13.35 5.92 -1.51
C ASN A 203 13.98 6.79 -2.61
N LEU A 204 13.58 6.54 -3.86
CA LEU A 204 14.10 7.20 -5.05
C LEU A 204 12.99 7.53 -6.05
N THR A 205 13.23 8.56 -6.84
CA THR A 205 12.41 8.89 -8.02
C THR A 205 13.16 8.50 -9.30
N LEU A 206 12.55 7.69 -10.16
CA LEU A 206 13.12 7.23 -11.42
C LEU A 206 12.28 7.81 -12.56
N ILE A 207 12.91 8.50 -13.51
CA ILE A 207 12.20 9.13 -14.63
C ILE A 207 12.87 8.84 -15.96
N ASP A 208 12.04 8.73 -17.00
CA ASP A 208 12.47 8.67 -18.41
C ASP A 208 13.56 7.63 -18.68
N SER A 209 13.43 6.39 -18.17
CA SER A 209 14.40 5.34 -18.47
C SER A 209 14.50 5.08 -19.98
N PRO A 210 15.71 4.86 -20.54
CA PRO A 210 15.87 4.50 -21.95
C PRO A 210 15.12 3.23 -22.35
N SER A 211 14.89 2.33 -21.39
CA SER A 211 14.19 1.05 -21.51
C SER A 211 13.69 0.67 -20.10
N TRP A 212 13.86 -0.58 -19.63
CA TRP A 212 13.44 -1.00 -18.28
C TRP A 212 14.05 -0.11 -17.17
N ASN A 213 13.31 0.08 -16.08
CA ASN A 213 13.77 0.92 -14.95
C ASN A 213 14.63 0.11 -13.97
N VAL A 214 14.08 -0.94 -13.35
CA VAL A 214 14.76 -1.72 -12.30
C VAL A 214 14.82 -3.20 -12.67
N HIS A 215 16.01 -3.74 -12.96
CA HIS A 215 16.21 -5.11 -13.42
C HIS A 215 17.16 -5.91 -12.49
N PRO A 216 16.68 -6.44 -11.36
CA PRO A 216 17.41 -7.46 -10.63
C PRO A 216 17.28 -8.80 -11.38
N VAL A 217 18.43 -9.39 -11.72
CA VAL A 217 18.48 -10.64 -12.49
C VAL A 217 19.42 -11.66 -11.84
N TYR A 218 19.02 -12.93 -11.83
CA TYR A 218 19.77 -14.04 -11.19
C TYR A 218 20.10 -13.82 -9.70
N SER A 219 19.32 -12.96 -9.03
CA SER A 219 19.63 -12.43 -7.71
C SER A 219 18.72 -13.04 -6.64
N ARG A 220 19.12 -12.93 -5.37
CA ARG A 220 18.33 -13.42 -4.24
C ARG A 220 18.28 -12.47 -3.06
N ASN A 221 17.21 -12.54 -2.25
CA ASN A 221 16.98 -11.62 -1.13
C ASN A 221 17.00 -10.16 -1.59
N VAL A 222 16.05 -9.80 -2.47
CA VAL A 222 15.96 -8.46 -3.07
C VAL A 222 14.77 -7.72 -2.46
N LEU A 223 15.00 -6.49 -2.02
CA LEU A 223 13.99 -5.55 -1.55
C LEU A 223 13.94 -4.34 -2.49
N VAL A 224 12.78 -4.09 -3.08
CA VAL A 224 12.48 -2.86 -3.80
C VAL A 224 11.33 -2.16 -3.07
N LYS A 225 11.54 -0.92 -2.63
CA LYS A 225 10.58 -0.27 -1.73
C LYS A 225 10.54 1.26 -1.88
N ASP A 226 9.38 1.88 -1.73
CA ASP A 226 9.25 3.35 -1.67
C ASP A 226 9.80 4.01 -2.95
N LEU A 227 9.52 3.42 -4.13
CA LEU A 227 9.94 3.97 -5.41
C LEU A 227 8.80 4.73 -6.08
N THR A 228 9.14 5.87 -6.67
CA THR A 228 8.30 6.58 -7.65
C THR A 228 8.93 6.41 -9.03
N ILE A 229 8.24 5.75 -9.95
CA ILE A 229 8.73 5.52 -11.33
C ILE A 229 7.78 6.22 -12.30
N LEU A 230 8.30 7.11 -13.13
CA LEU A 230 7.53 7.90 -14.10
C LEU A 230 8.12 7.78 -15.50
N ALA A 231 7.36 7.18 -16.41
CA ALA A 231 7.66 7.17 -17.83
C ALA A 231 6.43 7.67 -18.62
N PRO A 232 6.63 8.41 -19.73
CA PRO A 232 5.54 8.78 -20.63
C PRO A 232 4.77 7.54 -21.12
N ILE A 233 3.45 7.64 -21.28
CA ILE A 233 2.60 6.50 -21.67
C ILE A 233 2.99 5.91 -23.04
N ASP A 234 3.52 6.72 -23.95
CA ASP A 234 3.96 6.30 -25.28
C ASP A 234 5.43 5.84 -25.33
N SER A 235 6.09 5.72 -24.17
CA SER A 235 7.50 5.33 -24.09
C SER A 235 7.66 3.80 -24.25
N PRO A 236 8.51 3.34 -25.20
CA PRO A 236 8.61 1.92 -25.52
C PRO A 236 9.47 1.15 -24.52
N ASN A 237 8.92 0.07 -23.96
CA ASN A 237 9.61 -0.90 -23.09
C ASN A 237 10.15 -0.27 -21.81
N THR A 238 9.38 0.61 -21.20
CA THR A 238 9.75 1.31 -19.95
C THR A 238 9.20 0.61 -18.71
N ASP A 239 9.22 -0.73 -18.72
CA ASP A 239 8.76 -1.54 -17.59
C ASP A 239 9.30 -1.00 -16.25
N GLY A 240 8.47 -1.00 -15.21
CA GLY A 240 8.83 -0.45 -13.91
C GLY A 240 9.84 -1.33 -13.17
N ILE A 241 9.43 -2.51 -12.71
CA ILE A 241 10.31 -3.42 -11.96
C ILE A 241 10.26 -4.81 -12.58
N ASN A 242 11.43 -5.36 -12.90
CA ASN A 242 11.62 -6.57 -13.69
C ASN A 242 12.43 -7.62 -12.91
N PRO A 243 11.83 -8.35 -11.93
CA PRO A 243 12.53 -9.47 -11.32
C PRO A 243 12.67 -10.62 -12.33
N ASP A 244 13.90 -10.96 -12.68
CA ASP A 244 14.24 -11.97 -13.68
C ASP A 244 15.10 -13.10 -13.09
N SER A 245 14.65 -14.34 -13.18
CA SER A 245 15.28 -15.52 -12.56
C SER A 245 15.72 -15.27 -11.09
N CYS A 246 14.89 -14.58 -10.29
CA CYS A 246 15.23 -14.16 -8.92
C CYS A 246 14.57 -15.02 -7.83
N LYS A 247 15.15 -15.05 -6.62
CA LYS A 247 14.59 -15.78 -5.47
C LYS A 247 14.41 -14.90 -4.23
N LYS A 248 13.28 -14.99 -3.53
CA LYS A 248 12.99 -14.19 -2.32
C LYS A 248 13.05 -12.69 -2.63
N VAL A 249 12.05 -12.22 -3.36
CA VAL A 249 11.94 -10.82 -3.78
C VAL A 249 10.73 -10.19 -3.09
N ARG A 250 10.90 -8.97 -2.59
CA ARG A 250 9.82 -8.14 -2.04
C ARG A 250 9.77 -6.82 -2.78
N ILE A 251 8.60 -6.50 -3.33
CA ILE A 251 8.31 -5.22 -3.98
C ILE A 251 7.15 -4.59 -3.21
N GLU A 252 7.41 -3.45 -2.56
CA GLU A 252 6.45 -2.85 -1.63
C GLU A 252 6.36 -1.33 -1.78
N ASP A 253 5.19 -0.76 -1.54
CA ASP A 253 5.05 0.69 -1.35
C ASP A 253 5.53 1.51 -2.57
N CYS A 254 5.21 1.07 -3.79
CA CYS A 254 5.68 1.71 -5.02
C CYS A 254 4.53 2.40 -5.79
N PHE A 255 4.87 3.52 -6.43
CA PHE A 255 4.02 4.22 -7.38
C PHE A 255 4.66 4.19 -8.77
N ILE A 256 3.96 3.64 -9.77
CA ILE A 256 4.53 3.42 -11.10
C ILE A 256 3.57 3.94 -12.18
N VAL A 257 4.07 4.87 -13.00
CA VAL A 257 3.50 5.23 -14.30
C VAL A 257 4.46 4.71 -15.36
N SER A 258 3.97 3.82 -16.21
CA SER A 258 4.80 3.14 -17.21
C SER A 258 4.18 3.29 -18.61
N GLY A 259 5.05 3.36 -19.63
CA GLY A 259 4.63 3.19 -21.02
C GLY A 259 4.48 1.71 -21.41
N ASP A 260 4.90 0.79 -20.55
CA ASP A 260 4.74 -0.65 -20.70
C ASP A 260 4.31 -1.26 -19.34
N ASP A 261 4.74 -2.46 -18.95
CA ASP A 261 4.24 -3.13 -17.75
C ASP A 261 4.71 -2.41 -16.46
N CYS A 262 3.88 -2.28 -15.40
CA CYS A 262 4.37 -1.72 -14.14
C CYS A 262 5.34 -2.69 -13.42
N ILE A 263 4.95 -3.97 -13.32
CA ILE A 263 5.82 -5.05 -12.86
C ILE A 263 5.85 -6.14 -13.92
N ALA A 264 7.05 -6.54 -14.36
CA ALA A 264 7.24 -7.59 -15.37
C ALA A 264 8.13 -8.72 -14.84
N VAL A 265 7.52 -9.83 -14.44
CA VAL A 265 8.23 -11.00 -13.89
C VAL A 265 8.70 -11.90 -15.01
N LYS A 266 9.99 -12.24 -15.01
CA LYS A 266 10.64 -13.01 -16.09
C LYS A 266 11.52 -14.13 -15.53
N SER A 267 11.95 -15.05 -16.40
CA SER A 267 12.91 -16.12 -16.07
C SER A 267 13.54 -16.76 -17.32
N GLY A 268 13.94 -15.95 -18.30
CA GLY A 268 14.59 -16.44 -19.52
C GLY A 268 13.65 -16.94 -20.61
N TRP A 269 14.21 -17.22 -21.79
CA TRP A 269 13.49 -17.39 -23.05
C TRP A 269 13.84 -18.72 -23.74
N ASP A 270 12.79 -19.51 -24.03
CA ASP A 270 12.79 -20.80 -24.70
C ASP A 270 13.92 -21.73 -24.22
N GLN A 271 14.63 -22.37 -25.15
CA GLN A 271 15.69 -23.34 -24.88
C GLN A 271 16.84 -22.78 -24.06
N TYR A 272 17.08 -21.47 -24.08
CA TYR A 272 18.08 -20.85 -23.23
C TYR A 272 17.58 -20.76 -21.79
N GLY A 273 16.33 -20.35 -21.60
CA GLY A 273 15.74 -20.22 -20.27
C GLY A 273 15.58 -21.55 -19.54
N TYR A 274 14.99 -22.57 -20.19
CA TYR A 274 14.79 -23.86 -19.51
C TYR A 274 16.08 -24.69 -19.38
N LYS A 275 17.10 -24.50 -20.25
CA LYS A 275 18.44 -25.08 -20.02
C LYS A 275 19.19 -24.38 -18.89
N PHE A 276 19.05 -23.05 -18.78
CA PHE A 276 19.61 -22.29 -17.67
C PHE A 276 18.95 -22.69 -16.34
N GLY A 277 17.65 -23.00 -16.37
CA GLY A 277 16.96 -23.71 -15.30
C GLY A 277 16.78 -22.92 -14.00
N MET A 278 16.83 -21.59 -14.06
CA MET A 278 16.70 -20.72 -12.90
C MET A 278 15.34 -19.99 -12.90
N PRO A 279 14.39 -20.39 -12.03
CA PRO A 279 13.08 -19.75 -11.97
C PRO A 279 13.11 -18.43 -11.19
N THR A 280 12.15 -17.55 -11.49
CA THR A 280 11.74 -16.52 -10.51
C THR A 280 10.77 -17.14 -9.52
N LYS A 281 11.12 -17.12 -8.22
CA LYS A 281 10.27 -17.71 -7.18
C LYS A 281 10.35 -17.03 -5.82
N ASP A 282 9.29 -17.24 -5.03
CA ASP A 282 9.13 -16.64 -3.71
C ASP A 282 9.11 -15.10 -3.81
N LEU A 283 8.15 -14.59 -4.58
CA LEU A 283 7.98 -13.16 -4.87
C LEU A 283 6.73 -12.62 -4.17
N LEU A 284 6.88 -11.54 -3.40
CA LEU A 284 5.79 -10.77 -2.81
C LEU A 284 5.74 -9.38 -3.45
N ILE A 285 4.58 -8.99 -3.96
CA ILE A 285 4.26 -7.67 -4.48
C ILE A 285 3.10 -7.14 -3.63
N ARG A 286 3.28 -6.00 -2.95
CA ARG A 286 2.18 -5.43 -2.14
C ARG A 286 2.17 -3.92 -2.04
N ARG A 287 0.98 -3.33 -1.86
CA ARG A 287 0.79 -1.87 -1.74
C ARG A 287 1.42 -1.14 -2.93
N LEU A 288 0.95 -1.51 -4.12
CA LEU A 288 1.40 -0.98 -5.40
C LEU A 288 0.28 -0.13 -6.01
N THR A 289 0.61 1.07 -6.47
CA THR A 289 -0.24 1.85 -7.38
C THR A 289 0.37 1.86 -8.77
N CYS A 290 -0.41 1.48 -9.77
CA CYS A 290 0.05 1.37 -11.16
C CYS A 290 -0.86 2.11 -12.14
N ILE A 291 -0.24 2.82 -13.09
CA ILE A 291 -0.86 3.39 -14.28
C ILE A 291 -0.10 2.93 -15.52
N SER A 292 -0.77 2.22 -16.41
CA SER A 292 -0.19 1.66 -17.65
C SER A 292 -1.30 1.42 -18.69
N PRO A 293 -1.79 2.49 -19.34
CA PRO A 293 -2.99 2.45 -20.18
C PRO A 293 -2.91 1.43 -21.31
N ASP A 294 -1.71 1.19 -21.83
CA ASP A 294 -1.46 0.30 -22.96
C ASP A 294 -0.84 -1.06 -22.55
N SER A 295 -0.58 -1.31 -21.26
CA SER A 295 0.05 -2.57 -20.81
C SER A 295 -0.48 -3.09 -19.46
N ALA A 296 0.26 -3.98 -18.77
CA ALA A 296 -0.23 -4.66 -17.57
C ALA A 296 0.19 -3.98 -16.26
N THR A 297 -0.66 -4.16 -15.24
CA THR A 297 -0.27 -3.88 -13.85
C THR A 297 0.82 -4.85 -13.40
N ILE A 298 0.57 -6.15 -13.54
CA ILE A 298 1.57 -7.19 -13.32
C ILE A 298 1.55 -8.14 -14.51
N ALA A 299 2.68 -8.28 -15.18
CA ALA A 299 2.89 -9.22 -16.25
C ALA A 299 3.80 -10.36 -15.80
N LEU A 300 3.40 -11.60 -16.09
CA LEU A 300 4.21 -12.81 -15.91
C LEU A 300 4.58 -13.31 -17.31
N GLY A 301 5.86 -13.20 -17.68
CA GLY A 301 6.39 -13.55 -19.00
C GLY A 301 6.52 -12.36 -19.99
N SER A 302 6.62 -12.59 -21.30
CA SER A 302 6.54 -13.91 -21.95
C SER A 302 7.81 -14.74 -21.82
N GLU A 303 8.93 -14.15 -21.41
CA GLU A 303 10.19 -14.85 -21.15
C GLU A 303 10.11 -15.50 -19.75
N MET A 304 9.54 -16.71 -19.70
CA MET A 304 9.23 -17.45 -18.46
C MET A 304 9.84 -18.86 -18.39
N SER A 305 10.76 -19.19 -19.30
CA SER A 305 11.14 -20.56 -19.61
C SER A 305 11.91 -21.27 -18.49
N GLY A 306 12.64 -20.53 -17.65
CA GLY A 306 13.25 -21.05 -16.42
C GLY A 306 12.24 -21.33 -15.31
N GLY A 307 11.00 -20.84 -15.46
CA GLY A 307 9.87 -21.03 -14.56
C GLY A 307 9.55 -19.79 -13.72
N ILE A 308 8.26 -19.60 -13.41
CA ILE A 308 7.76 -18.59 -12.45
C ILE A 308 6.90 -19.34 -11.43
N LYS A 309 7.21 -19.23 -10.14
CA LYS A 309 6.49 -19.96 -9.09
C LYS A 309 6.35 -19.20 -7.78
N ASN A 310 5.24 -19.38 -7.07
CA ASN A 310 5.03 -18.84 -5.72
C ASN A 310 5.13 -17.30 -5.73
N VAL A 311 4.20 -16.69 -6.47
CA VAL A 311 4.06 -15.23 -6.58
C VAL A 311 2.80 -14.81 -5.82
N TRP A 312 2.98 -13.88 -4.89
CA TRP A 312 1.90 -13.27 -4.12
C TRP A 312 1.78 -11.80 -4.51
N ALA A 313 0.60 -11.40 -4.98
CA ALA A 313 0.26 -10.02 -5.25
C ALA A 313 -0.93 -9.61 -4.37
N GLU A 314 -0.76 -8.62 -3.51
CA GLU A 314 -1.80 -8.20 -2.58
C GLU A 314 -1.87 -6.68 -2.39
N ASP A 315 -3.06 -6.16 -2.13
CA ASP A 315 -3.26 -4.72 -1.86
C ASP A 315 -2.76 -3.87 -3.04
N ILE A 316 -3.32 -4.14 -4.22
CA ILE A 316 -2.91 -3.51 -5.49
C ILE A 316 -4.00 -2.58 -5.99
N THR A 317 -3.61 -1.36 -6.36
CA THR A 317 -4.48 -0.40 -7.04
C THR A 317 -4.01 -0.19 -8.48
N ALA A 318 -4.82 -0.66 -9.44
CA ALA A 318 -4.58 -0.46 -10.86
C ALA A 318 -5.52 0.62 -11.39
N ILE A 319 -4.96 1.66 -12.02
CA ILE A 319 -5.73 2.81 -12.53
C ILE A 319 -5.36 3.00 -13.99
N ASP A 320 -6.36 3.01 -14.88
CA ASP A 320 -6.16 3.20 -16.31
C ASP A 320 -5.08 2.25 -16.85
N THR A 321 -5.39 0.96 -16.81
CA THR A 321 -4.47 -0.09 -17.27
C THR A 321 -5.08 -0.92 -18.38
N GLN A 322 -4.27 -1.44 -19.31
CA GLN A 322 -4.82 -2.36 -20.30
C GLN A 322 -5.21 -3.69 -19.66
N SER A 323 -4.42 -4.18 -18.70
CA SER A 323 -4.80 -5.36 -17.94
C SER A 323 -4.30 -5.38 -16.51
N GLY A 324 -5.02 -6.09 -15.64
CA GLY A 324 -4.62 -6.31 -14.26
C GLY A 324 -3.46 -7.28 -14.19
N ILE A 325 -3.78 -8.58 -14.19
CA ILE A 325 -2.78 -9.65 -14.19
C ILE A 325 -2.71 -10.28 -15.58
N ARG A 326 -1.53 -10.21 -16.19
CA ARG A 326 -1.28 -10.69 -17.55
C ARG A 326 -0.26 -11.83 -17.57
N ILE A 327 -0.67 -13.03 -17.95
CA ILE A 327 0.23 -14.18 -18.16
C ILE A 327 0.44 -14.39 -19.66
N LYS A 328 1.69 -14.30 -20.11
CA LYS A 328 2.07 -14.38 -21.53
C LYS A 328 2.95 -15.63 -21.73
N THR A 329 2.60 -16.52 -22.65
CA THR A 329 3.44 -17.67 -23.04
C THR A 329 3.10 -18.18 -24.45
N GLY A 330 3.82 -19.18 -24.96
CA GLY A 330 3.63 -19.77 -26.28
C GLY A 330 4.25 -21.15 -26.43
N ILE A 331 3.85 -21.88 -27.49
CA ILE A 331 4.54 -23.10 -27.93
C ILE A 331 6.03 -22.75 -28.12
N GLY A 332 6.95 -23.54 -27.58
CA GLY A 332 8.39 -23.25 -27.61
C GLY A 332 8.97 -22.78 -26.29
N ARG A 333 8.15 -22.16 -25.43
CA ARG A 333 8.60 -21.61 -24.14
C ARG A 333 9.04 -22.70 -23.17
N GLY A 334 8.39 -23.87 -23.17
CA GLY A 334 8.57 -24.86 -22.11
C GLY A 334 8.32 -24.25 -20.71
N GLY A 335 8.99 -24.78 -19.68
CA GLY A 335 8.94 -24.20 -18.34
C GLY A 335 7.54 -24.20 -17.72
N TYR A 336 7.28 -23.26 -16.80
CA TYR A 336 5.99 -23.16 -16.11
C TYR A 336 5.70 -21.77 -15.54
N VAL A 337 4.42 -21.38 -15.45
CA VAL A 337 3.94 -20.37 -14.50
C VAL A 337 2.96 -21.07 -13.56
N LYS A 338 3.29 -21.15 -12.28
CA LYS A 338 2.42 -21.85 -11.32
C LYS A 338 2.43 -21.30 -9.92
N ASP A 339 1.41 -21.62 -9.14
CA ASP A 339 1.27 -21.19 -7.74
C ASP A 339 1.30 -19.66 -7.65
N ILE A 340 0.35 -19.04 -8.37
CA ILE A 340 0.16 -17.59 -8.41
C ILE A 340 -1.04 -17.25 -7.54
N TYR A 341 -0.88 -16.30 -6.63
CA TYR A 341 -1.89 -15.91 -5.66
C TYR A 341 -2.07 -14.39 -5.71
N VAL A 342 -3.26 -13.96 -6.09
CA VAL A 342 -3.62 -12.54 -6.22
C VAL A 342 -4.81 -12.28 -5.32
N ARG A 343 -4.71 -11.29 -4.43
CA ARG A 343 -5.82 -10.91 -3.55
C ARG A 343 -5.93 -9.42 -3.30
N ARG A 344 -7.13 -8.93 -2.95
CA ARG A 344 -7.36 -7.52 -2.57
C ARG A 344 -6.80 -6.56 -3.63
N MET A 345 -7.32 -6.70 -4.84
CA MET A 345 -6.95 -5.84 -5.97
C MET A 345 -8.16 -4.99 -6.37
N THR A 346 -7.96 -3.67 -6.36
CA THR A 346 -8.94 -2.70 -6.85
C THR A 346 -8.50 -2.20 -8.22
N VAL A 347 -9.39 -2.25 -9.19
CA VAL A 347 -9.10 -1.80 -10.55
C VAL A 347 -10.08 -0.75 -11.01
N LYS A 348 -9.56 0.33 -11.60
CA LYS A 348 -10.35 1.45 -12.10
C LYS A 348 -10.00 1.74 -13.54
N THR A 349 -10.98 1.61 -14.44
CA THR A 349 -10.82 1.82 -15.89
C THR A 349 -9.80 0.86 -16.49
N MET A 350 -10.27 -0.20 -17.14
CA MET A 350 -9.38 -1.21 -17.69
C MET A 350 -9.96 -1.98 -18.86
N LYS A 351 -9.08 -2.45 -19.75
CA LYS A 351 -9.51 -3.29 -20.87
C LYS A 351 -9.77 -4.74 -20.47
N TYR A 352 -8.85 -5.43 -19.78
CA TYR A 352 -8.98 -6.83 -19.35
C TYR A 352 -8.63 -7.05 -17.87
N VAL A 353 -9.53 -7.58 -17.03
CA VAL A 353 -9.16 -7.92 -15.63
C VAL A 353 -8.16 -9.05 -15.59
N PHE A 354 -8.48 -10.14 -16.30
CA PHE A 354 -7.64 -11.31 -16.41
C PHE A 354 -7.22 -11.49 -17.86
N TRP A 355 -5.92 -11.58 -18.11
CA TRP A 355 -5.41 -11.93 -19.43
C TRP A 355 -4.39 -13.05 -19.32
N ILE A 356 -4.72 -14.21 -19.86
CA ILE A 356 -3.81 -15.33 -20.04
C ILE A 356 -3.78 -15.69 -21.53
N THR A 357 -2.60 -15.82 -22.12
CA THR A 357 -2.46 -16.21 -23.52
C THR A 357 -1.30 -17.18 -23.73
N GLY A 358 -1.59 -18.25 -24.46
CA GLY A 358 -0.65 -19.24 -24.99
C GLY A 358 -0.26 -19.00 -26.44
N ASP A 359 -0.61 -17.84 -27.01
CA ASP A 359 -0.33 -17.45 -28.40
C ASP A 359 0.61 -16.23 -28.43
N TYR A 360 1.77 -16.37 -27.79
CA TYR A 360 2.82 -15.34 -27.76
C TYR A 360 4.05 -15.82 -28.54
N GLY A 361 3.92 -15.90 -29.87
CA GLY A 361 4.84 -16.62 -30.78
C GLY A 361 6.19 -15.94 -31.12
N SER A 362 6.70 -15.02 -30.31
CA SER A 362 8.07 -14.51 -30.51
C SER A 362 9.11 -15.52 -29.99
N HIS A 363 10.19 -15.75 -30.71
CA HIS A 363 11.27 -16.68 -30.32
C HIS A 363 12.64 -15.98 -30.43
N PRO A 364 13.66 -16.40 -29.66
CA PRO A 364 14.97 -15.75 -29.67
C PRO A 364 15.75 -16.02 -30.96
N ASP A 365 15.50 -17.16 -31.61
CA ASP A 365 16.07 -17.59 -32.88
C ASP A 365 15.26 -18.76 -33.46
N ASP A 366 15.64 -19.25 -34.66
CA ASP A 366 14.98 -20.38 -35.35
C ASP A 366 15.25 -21.75 -34.68
N GLY A 367 16.07 -21.82 -33.63
CA GLY A 367 16.44 -23.04 -32.93
C GLY A 367 15.50 -23.45 -31.79
N TRP A 368 14.38 -22.76 -31.63
CA TRP A 368 13.38 -23.04 -30.60
C TRP A 368 12.73 -24.43 -30.80
N ASP A 369 12.35 -25.08 -29.71
CA ASP A 369 11.78 -26.42 -29.75
C ASP A 369 10.24 -26.37 -29.86
N PRO A 370 9.64 -26.70 -31.01
CA PRO A 370 8.19 -26.66 -31.19
C PRO A 370 7.42 -27.69 -30.35
N LYS A 371 8.12 -28.61 -29.68
CA LYS A 371 7.52 -29.58 -28.75
C LYS A 371 7.57 -29.11 -27.29
N ALA A 372 8.28 -28.02 -27.00
CA ALA A 372 8.41 -27.48 -25.64
C ALA A 372 7.15 -26.69 -25.25
N LEU A 373 6.19 -27.35 -24.63
CA LEU A 373 4.94 -26.73 -24.18
C LEU A 373 5.06 -26.20 -22.73
N PRO A 374 4.56 -24.98 -22.45
CA PRO A 374 4.59 -24.38 -21.12
C PRO A 374 3.48 -24.90 -20.22
N VAL A 375 3.79 -25.14 -18.94
CA VAL A 375 2.76 -25.50 -17.95
C VAL A 375 2.24 -24.26 -17.22
N ILE A 376 0.98 -23.91 -17.45
CA ILE A 376 0.28 -22.87 -16.67
C ILE A 376 -0.69 -23.56 -15.72
N LYS A 377 -0.43 -23.46 -14.40
CA LYS A 377 -1.18 -24.22 -13.40
C LYS A 377 -1.33 -23.51 -12.06
N ASN A 378 -2.44 -23.71 -11.36
CA ASN A 378 -2.66 -23.21 -10.00
C ASN A 378 -2.55 -21.68 -9.92
N ILE A 379 -3.44 -21.01 -10.64
CA ILE A 379 -3.55 -19.56 -10.72
C ILE A 379 -4.77 -19.14 -9.91
N ASN A 380 -4.58 -18.38 -8.84
CA ASN A 380 -5.61 -18.06 -7.86
C ASN A 380 -5.85 -16.55 -7.79
N TYR A 381 -7.08 -16.14 -8.08
CA TYR A 381 -7.55 -14.77 -7.98
C TYR A 381 -8.66 -14.69 -6.94
N ARG A 382 -8.52 -13.79 -5.95
CA ARG A 382 -9.49 -13.67 -4.85
C ARG A 382 -9.74 -12.22 -4.46
N ASP A 383 -10.94 -11.89 -4.00
CA ASP A 383 -11.25 -10.61 -3.35
C ASP A 383 -10.85 -9.42 -4.24
N MET A 384 -11.39 -9.36 -5.46
CA MET A 384 -11.08 -8.31 -6.43
C MET A 384 -12.32 -7.51 -6.81
N VAL A 385 -12.16 -6.20 -6.93
CA VAL A 385 -13.20 -5.30 -7.41
C VAL A 385 -12.65 -4.52 -8.59
N ALA A 386 -13.33 -4.56 -9.72
CA ALA A 386 -12.96 -3.83 -10.91
C ALA A 386 -14.12 -2.97 -11.39
N GLU A 387 -13.85 -1.73 -11.78
CA GLU A 387 -14.85 -0.77 -12.26
C GLU A 387 -14.48 -0.26 -13.65
N ASN A 388 -15.49 0.08 -14.45
CA ASN A 388 -15.33 0.61 -15.81
C ASN A 388 -14.47 -0.30 -16.71
N VAL A 389 -14.82 -1.60 -16.75
CA VAL A 389 -14.08 -2.62 -17.48
C VAL A 389 -14.67 -2.90 -18.86
N THR A 390 -13.82 -3.00 -19.90
CA THR A 390 -14.27 -3.34 -21.26
C THR A 390 -14.56 -4.84 -21.44
N TYR A 391 -13.65 -5.69 -20.97
CA TYR A 391 -13.73 -7.15 -21.02
C TYR A 391 -13.37 -7.75 -19.65
N SER A 392 -14.18 -8.68 -19.15
CA SER A 392 -13.89 -9.36 -17.89
C SER A 392 -12.62 -10.20 -17.99
N ALA A 393 -12.49 -11.04 -19.03
CA ALA A 393 -11.32 -11.88 -19.20
C ALA A 393 -11.02 -12.26 -20.66
N ARG A 394 -9.73 -12.47 -20.94
CA ARG A 394 -9.23 -13.18 -22.11
C ARG A 394 -8.30 -14.31 -21.66
N LEU A 395 -8.76 -15.55 -21.77
CA LEU A 395 -8.09 -16.75 -21.25
C LEU A 395 -7.92 -17.76 -22.39
N ASP A 396 -6.81 -17.64 -23.10
CA ASP A 396 -6.52 -18.43 -24.28
C ASP A 396 -5.36 -19.40 -23.99
N GLY A 397 -5.65 -20.68 -23.79
CA GLY A 397 -4.66 -21.74 -23.65
C GLY A 397 -4.24 -22.38 -24.97
N ILE A 398 -3.33 -23.35 -24.89
CA ILE A 398 -2.79 -24.03 -26.08
C ILE A 398 -3.68 -25.23 -26.44
N SER A 399 -3.98 -25.38 -27.74
CA SER A 399 -4.79 -26.51 -28.21
C SER A 399 -4.06 -27.83 -27.97
N GLY A 400 -4.74 -28.79 -27.34
CA GLY A 400 -4.15 -30.08 -26.93
C GLY A 400 -3.35 -30.06 -25.62
N ASP A 401 -3.06 -28.88 -25.07
CA ASP A 401 -2.35 -28.71 -23.78
C ASP A 401 -2.96 -27.53 -22.98
N PRO A 402 -4.15 -27.73 -22.41
CA PRO A 402 -4.91 -26.64 -21.81
C PRO A 402 -4.26 -26.09 -20.53
N PHE A 403 -4.46 -24.80 -20.27
CA PHE A 403 -4.03 -24.20 -19.00
C PHE A 403 -5.02 -24.56 -17.89
N THR A 404 -4.54 -25.11 -16.78
CA THR A 404 -5.42 -25.76 -15.79
C THR A 404 -5.30 -25.16 -14.38
N GLY A 405 -6.25 -25.47 -13.50
CA GLY A 405 -6.19 -25.03 -12.10
C GLY A 405 -6.29 -23.52 -11.96
N ILE A 406 -7.08 -22.86 -12.80
CA ILE A 406 -7.46 -21.46 -12.63
C ILE A 406 -8.59 -21.40 -11.61
N CYS A 407 -8.42 -20.67 -10.52
CA CYS A 407 -9.44 -20.45 -9.50
C CYS A 407 -9.70 -18.94 -9.38
N ILE A 408 -10.95 -18.53 -9.59
CA ILE A 408 -11.39 -17.13 -9.43
C ILE A 408 -12.51 -17.09 -8.40
N SER A 409 -12.32 -16.37 -7.31
CA SER A 409 -13.30 -16.32 -6.22
C SER A 409 -13.54 -14.93 -5.64
N ASN A 410 -14.78 -14.62 -5.29
CA ASN A 410 -15.16 -13.32 -4.73
C ASN A 410 -14.65 -12.14 -5.59
N VAL A 411 -15.07 -12.10 -6.85
CA VAL A 411 -14.66 -11.07 -7.82
C VAL A 411 -15.88 -10.37 -8.38
N THR A 412 -15.90 -9.04 -8.30
CA THR A 412 -16.96 -8.20 -8.88
C THR A 412 -16.37 -7.27 -9.93
N ILE A 413 -16.92 -7.32 -11.14
CA ILE A 413 -16.47 -6.56 -12.30
C ILE A 413 -17.63 -5.70 -12.81
N GLY A 414 -17.56 -4.40 -12.53
CA GLY A 414 -18.41 -3.37 -13.12
C GLY A 414 -17.93 -3.05 -14.53
N LEU A 415 -18.81 -3.28 -15.51
CA LEU A 415 -18.49 -3.07 -16.92
C LEU A 415 -18.67 -1.59 -17.33
N THR A 416 -18.03 -1.18 -18.42
CA THR A 416 -18.28 0.10 -19.09
C THR A 416 -19.75 0.26 -19.48
N GLU A 417 -20.26 1.49 -19.62
CA GLU A 417 -21.66 1.79 -19.99
C GLU A 417 -22.16 1.04 -21.25
N LYS A 418 -21.26 0.80 -22.22
CA LYS A 418 -21.53 0.03 -23.44
C LYS A 418 -20.70 -1.25 -23.46
N PRO A 419 -21.06 -2.25 -22.64
CA PRO A 419 -20.27 -3.47 -22.54
C PRO A 419 -20.26 -4.21 -23.87
N LYS A 420 -19.12 -4.85 -24.18
CA LYS A 420 -19.04 -5.78 -25.31
C LYS A 420 -19.82 -7.06 -25.00
N GLU A 421 -20.40 -7.69 -26.02
CA GLU A 421 -21.21 -8.91 -25.83
C GLU A 421 -20.40 -10.07 -25.23
N LEU A 422 -19.21 -10.34 -25.77
CA LEU A 422 -18.32 -11.38 -25.25
C LEU A 422 -17.43 -10.83 -24.14
N GLN A 423 -17.86 -11.01 -22.89
CA GLN A 423 -17.13 -10.56 -21.69
C GLN A 423 -16.02 -11.51 -21.25
N TRP A 424 -16.26 -12.82 -21.38
CA TRP A 424 -15.32 -13.88 -21.03
C TRP A 424 -14.95 -14.66 -22.29
N ASN A 425 -13.79 -14.37 -22.85
CA ASN A 425 -13.25 -15.17 -23.95
C ASN A 425 -12.35 -16.26 -23.39
N CYS A 426 -12.77 -17.53 -23.49
CA CYS A 426 -12.06 -18.67 -22.92
C CYS A 426 -11.88 -19.76 -23.96
N THR A 427 -10.65 -20.21 -24.16
CA THR A 427 -10.31 -21.34 -25.04
C THR A 427 -9.22 -22.19 -24.42
N ASN A 428 -9.32 -23.52 -24.48
CA ASN A 428 -8.31 -24.47 -23.95
C ASN A 428 -7.82 -24.12 -22.53
N VAL A 429 -8.74 -23.76 -21.65
CA VAL A 429 -8.47 -23.53 -20.23
C VAL A 429 -9.39 -24.42 -19.39
N ALA A 430 -8.99 -24.69 -18.15
CA ALA A 430 -9.82 -25.42 -17.19
C ALA A 430 -9.59 -24.87 -15.78
N GLY A 431 -10.68 -24.76 -15.03
CA GLY A 431 -10.65 -24.19 -13.70
C GLY A 431 -12.03 -24.12 -13.09
N VAL A 432 -12.17 -23.29 -12.07
CA VAL A 432 -13.43 -23.09 -11.34
C VAL A 432 -13.61 -21.66 -10.91
N THR A 433 -14.87 -21.23 -10.77
CA THR A 433 -15.21 -19.95 -10.16
C THR A 433 -16.12 -20.09 -8.94
N SER A 434 -16.12 -19.10 -8.05
CA SER A 434 -17.08 -19.01 -6.94
C SER A 434 -17.37 -17.54 -6.62
N GLN A 435 -18.63 -17.12 -6.61
CA GLN A 435 -19.01 -15.72 -6.34
C GLN A 435 -18.30 -14.72 -7.28
N VAL A 436 -18.41 -14.96 -8.59
CA VAL A 436 -17.84 -14.10 -9.64
C VAL A 436 -18.97 -13.45 -10.43
N THR A 437 -18.94 -12.12 -10.55
CA THR A 437 -19.90 -11.33 -11.34
C THR A 437 -19.16 -10.41 -12.32
N PRO A 438 -19.48 -10.43 -13.63
CA PRO A 438 -20.50 -11.25 -14.31
C PRO A 438 -20.08 -12.73 -14.42
N ARG A 439 -21.06 -13.62 -14.68
CA ARG A 439 -20.85 -15.08 -14.79
C ARG A 439 -19.72 -15.42 -15.76
N SER A 440 -18.85 -16.35 -15.35
CA SER A 440 -17.71 -16.85 -16.14
C SER A 440 -18.14 -17.77 -17.29
N CYS A 441 -17.19 -18.05 -18.19
CA CYS A 441 -17.33 -19.00 -19.29
C CYS A 441 -17.45 -20.46 -18.81
N ASP A 442 -17.97 -21.35 -19.66
CA ASP A 442 -18.24 -22.76 -19.31
C ASP A 442 -16.98 -23.60 -19.01
N LEU A 443 -15.81 -23.16 -19.48
CA LEU A 443 -14.51 -23.75 -19.16
C LEU A 443 -14.04 -23.44 -17.72
N LEU A 444 -14.71 -22.50 -17.07
CA LEU A 444 -14.53 -22.15 -15.67
C LEU A 444 -15.91 -22.24 -14.98
N PRO A 445 -16.48 -23.45 -14.86
CA PRO A 445 -17.79 -23.61 -14.25
C PRO A 445 -17.75 -23.13 -12.78
N PRO A 446 -18.89 -22.64 -12.26
CA PRO A 446 -19.04 -22.45 -10.82
C PRO A 446 -18.71 -23.76 -10.11
N SER A 447 -17.95 -23.70 -9.01
CA SER A 447 -17.58 -24.89 -8.23
C SER A 447 -18.76 -25.44 -7.41
N ASP A 448 -19.82 -25.87 -8.07
CA ASP A 448 -20.88 -26.65 -7.46
C ASP A 448 -20.53 -28.13 -7.64
N LYS A 449 -19.51 -28.64 -6.92
CA LYS A 449 -19.14 -30.07 -7.02
C LYS A 449 -20.28 -30.96 -6.52
N GLU A 450 -20.71 -31.91 -7.35
CA GLU A 450 -21.67 -32.96 -6.98
C GLU A 450 -21.07 -33.96 -5.97
N GLU A 451 -21.96 -34.63 -5.25
CA GLU A 451 -21.70 -35.40 -4.03
C GLU A 451 -21.14 -36.83 -4.27
N SER A 452 -21.30 -37.38 -5.48
CA SER A 452 -21.00 -38.80 -5.80
C SER A 452 -19.52 -39.17 -5.88
N ASP A 453 -18.63 -38.18 -5.98
CA ASP A 453 -17.19 -38.41 -6.20
C ASP A 453 -16.36 -38.34 -4.90
N TYR A 454 -16.99 -38.04 -3.76
CA TYR A 454 -16.30 -38.02 -2.47
C TYR A 454 -16.21 -39.45 -1.90
N PRO A 455 -15.04 -39.90 -1.39
CA PRO A 455 -14.90 -41.24 -0.84
C PRO A 455 -15.83 -41.44 0.36
N HIS A 456 -16.60 -42.53 0.37
CA HIS A 456 -17.49 -42.89 1.47
C HIS A 456 -16.81 -43.92 2.39
N ILE A 457 -16.94 -43.73 3.70
CA ILE A 457 -16.42 -44.63 4.74
C ILE A 457 -17.54 -45.04 5.70
N PRO A 458 -17.41 -46.19 6.40
CA PRO A 458 -18.41 -46.64 7.36
C PRO A 458 -18.67 -45.63 8.50
N PRO A 459 -19.85 -45.72 9.16
CA PRO A 459 -20.13 -44.97 10.39
C PRO A 459 -19.04 -45.09 11.46
N LEU A 460 -18.91 -44.07 12.31
CA LEU A 460 -17.97 -44.09 13.42
C LEU A 460 -18.28 -45.25 14.40
N PRO A 461 -17.26 -46.03 14.82
CA PRO A 461 -17.45 -47.09 15.81
C PRO A 461 -18.05 -46.59 17.13
N SER A 462 -17.71 -45.37 17.57
CA SER A 462 -18.19 -44.76 18.82
C SER A 462 -19.64 -44.25 18.76
N TYR A 463 -20.25 -44.12 17.58
CA TYR A 463 -21.62 -43.59 17.39
C TYR A 463 -22.58 -44.55 16.67
N GLY A 464 -22.09 -45.64 16.07
CA GLY A 464 -22.90 -46.62 15.34
C GLY A 464 -23.75 -46.01 14.22
N LYS A 465 -24.84 -46.67 13.83
CA LYS A 465 -25.79 -46.19 12.79
C LYS A 465 -26.67 -45.01 13.23
N GLY A 466 -26.54 -44.53 14.46
CA GLY A 466 -27.44 -43.52 15.03
C GLY A 466 -27.22 -42.13 14.42
N ARG A 467 -26.01 -41.57 14.59
CA ARG A 467 -25.66 -40.22 14.11
C ARG A 467 -25.34 -40.17 12.62
N ASP A 468 -24.70 -41.23 12.11
CA ASP A 468 -24.13 -41.23 10.75
C ASP A 468 -25.06 -41.86 9.70
N GLY A 469 -26.26 -42.31 10.08
CA GLY A 469 -27.24 -42.90 9.16
C GLY A 469 -26.68 -44.09 8.35
N GLY A 470 -26.30 -43.81 7.08
CA GLY A 470 -25.78 -44.76 6.08
C GLY A 470 -24.26 -44.82 5.93
N GLY A 471 -23.51 -43.84 6.46
CA GLY A 471 -22.06 -43.69 6.22
C GLY A 471 -21.56 -42.26 6.43
N ARG A 472 -20.27 -42.03 6.13
CA ARG A 472 -19.62 -40.71 6.23
C ARG A 472 -18.77 -40.44 4.99
N PHE A 473 -18.65 -39.18 4.60
CA PHE A 473 -17.60 -38.79 3.67
C PHE A 473 -16.24 -38.84 4.38
N SER A 474 -15.21 -39.35 3.69
CA SER A 474 -13.86 -39.44 4.23
C SER A 474 -13.31 -38.06 4.56
N SER A 475 -12.69 -37.96 5.74
CA SER A 475 -11.98 -36.76 6.19
C SER A 475 -10.82 -36.38 5.26
N LEU A 476 -10.47 -35.09 5.19
CA LEU A 476 -9.44 -34.58 4.28
C LEU A 476 -8.06 -35.19 4.58
N ILE A 477 -7.71 -35.26 5.86
CA ILE A 477 -6.59 -36.05 6.37
C ILE A 477 -7.20 -37.15 7.23
N PHE A 478 -7.08 -38.39 6.77
CA PHE A 478 -7.63 -39.57 7.44
C PHE A 478 -6.54 -40.62 7.65
N GLY A 479 -6.47 -41.20 8.85
CA GLY A 479 -5.55 -42.30 9.17
C GLY A 479 -6.13 -43.25 10.22
N THR A 480 -5.78 -44.54 10.16
CA THR A 480 -6.25 -45.55 11.11
C THR A 480 -5.19 -46.62 11.37
N ASN A 481 -5.11 -47.15 12.60
CA ASN A 481 -4.15 -48.18 13.03
C ASN A 481 -2.68 -47.78 12.80
N LEU A 482 -2.30 -46.57 13.21
CA LEU A 482 -0.97 -46.00 13.01
C LEU A 482 -0.19 -45.90 14.33
N THR A 483 1.13 -45.82 14.24
CA THR A 483 2.04 -45.48 15.36
C THR A 483 3.00 -44.39 14.86
N ASP A 484 3.43 -43.48 15.72
CA ASP A 484 4.34 -42.36 15.40
C ASP A 484 3.76 -41.39 14.35
N VAL A 485 2.51 -40.97 14.54
CA VAL A 485 1.83 -40.06 13.60
C VAL A 485 2.24 -38.63 13.88
N VAL A 486 2.85 -37.95 12.90
CA VAL A 486 3.29 -36.56 13.04
C VAL A 486 2.74 -35.69 11.91
N ILE A 487 1.87 -34.73 12.25
CA ILE A 487 1.28 -33.76 11.33
C ILE A 487 1.67 -32.35 11.81
N ILE A 488 2.69 -31.73 11.19
CA ILE A 488 3.18 -30.40 11.61
C ILE A 488 3.15 -29.38 10.48
N GLY A 489 2.94 -28.11 10.83
CA GLY A 489 3.09 -26.97 9.92
C GLY A 489 4.05 -25.90 10.44
N GLY A 490 4.42 -24.94 9.60
CA GLY A 490 5.07 -23.69 10.01
C GLY A 490 4.06 -22.54 10.09
N ASN A 491 2.91 -22.78 10.74
CA ASN A 491 1.68 -21.99 10.65
C ASN A 491 1.00 -22.00 9.27
N GLY A 492 1.19 -23.09 8.52
CA GLY A 492 0.55 -23.27 7.20
C GLY A 492 -0.96 -23.47 7.31
N THR A 493 -1.72 -23.04 6.29
CA THR A 493 -3.19 -23.06 6.30
C THR A 493 -3.78 -24.26 5.55
N ILE A 494 -4.70 -24.99 6.17
CA ILE A 494 -5.57 -26.00 5.56
C ILE A 494 -6.99 -25.42 5.51
N ASN A 495 -7.51 -25.15 4.30
CA ASN A 495 -8.88 -24.67 4.10
C ASN A 495 -9.79 -25.83 3.67
N GLY A 496 -10.83 -26.10 4.47
CA GLY A 496 -11.79 -27.17 4.24
C GLY A 496 -12.90 -26.86 3.23
N GLN A 497 -13.01 -25.60 2.78
CA GLN A 497 -14.01 -25.11 1.83
C GLN A 497 -15.46 -25.45 2.25
N GLY A 498 -15.74 -25.33 3.55
CA GLY A 498 -16.93 -25.86 4.20
C GLY A 498 -18.26 -25.26 3.74
N ARG A 499 -18.27 -24.08 3.10
CA ARG A 499 -19.49 -23.41 2.63
C ARG A 499 -20.41 -24.32 1.81
N VAL A 500 -19.86 -25.03 0.83
CA VAL A 500 -20.63 -25.96 -0.01
C VAL A 500 -21.26 -27.08 0.83
N TRP A 501 -20.55 -27.57 1.83
CA TRP A 501 -21.03 -28.62 2.74
C TRP A 501 -22.09 -28.12 3.72
N TRP A 502 -21.92 -26.92 4.27
CA TRP A 502 -22.89 -26.29 5.16
C TRP A 502 -24.19 -25.98 4.43
N ASP A 503 -24.11 -25.51 3.19
CA ASP A 503 -25.28 -25.23 2.36
C ASP A 503 -26.04 -26.52 2.03
N LYS A 504 -25.34 -27.59 1.62
CA LYS A 504 -25.95 -28.91 1.40
C LYS A 504 -26.57 -29.48 2.68
N PHE A 505 -25.92 -29.34 3.83
CA PHE A 505 -26.42 -29.77 5.13
C PHE A 505 -27.69 -29.00 5.55
N LYS A 506 -27.66 -27.66 5.46
CA LYS A 506 -28.82 -26.80 5.76
C LYS A 506 -30.01 -27.10 4.83
N GLN A 507 -29.73 -27.47 3.57
CA GLN A 507 -30.74 -27.86 2.59
C GLN A 507 -31.18 -29.33 2.70
N LYS A 508 -30.63 -30.10 3.65
CA LYS A 508 -30.88 -31.54 3.81
C LYS A 508 -30.64 -32.36 2.53
N LYS A 509 -29.62 -31.99 1.76
CA LYS A 509 -29.26 -32.64 0.50
C LYS A 509 -28.19 -33.73 0.63
N LEU A 510 -27.58 -33.86 1.82
CA LEU A 510 -26.52 -34.84 2.06
C LEU A 510 -27.08 -36.23 2.36
N VAL A 511 -26.52 -37.27 1.73
CA VAL A 511 -26.85 -38.68 2.02
C VAL A 511 -26.03 -39.26 3.17
N ASP A 512 -24.84 -38.72 3.41
CA ASP A 512 -23.89 -39.14 4.45
C ASP A 512 -23.38 -37.96 5.27
N THR A 513 -22.70 -38.26 6.38
CA THR A 513 -22.16 -37.21 7.26
C THR A 513 -20.99 -36.49 6.61
N ARG A 514 -20.98 -35.16 6.72
CA ARG A 514 -19.94 -34.26 6.21
C ARG A 514 -18.53 -34.70 6.66
N PRO A 515 -17.51 -34.56 5.80
CA PRO A 515 -16.14 -34.96 6.14
C PRO A 515 -15.53 -34.05 7.21
N TYR A 516 -14.57 -34.56 8.00
CA TYR A 516 -13.78 -33.75 8.93
C TYR A 516 -12.49 -33.25 8.26
N LEU A 517 -11.80 -32.28 8.85
CA LEU A 517 -10.49 -31.85 8.33
C LEU A 517 -9.40 -32.88 8.65
N ILE A 518 -9.21 -33.22 9.92
CA ILE A 518 -8.21 -34.20 10.38
C ILE A 518 -8.90 -35.24 11.25
N GLU A 519 -8.79 -36.50 10.87
CA GLU A 519 -9.32 -37.63 11.64
C GLU A 519 -8.28 -38.75 11.72
N ILE A 520 -7.90 -39.11 12.94
CA ILE A 520 -6.94 -40.19 13.22
C ILE A 520 -7.62 -41.19 14.15
N MET A 521 -7.64 -42.46 13.77
CA MET A 521 -8.37 -43.49 14.49
C MET A 521 -7.44 -44.60 14.98
N PHE A 522 -7.71 -45.22 16.14
CA PHE A 522 -7.00 -46.41 16.63
C PHE A 522 -5.47 -46.32 16.56
N SER A 523 -4.90 -45.16 16.90
CA SER A 523 -3.48 -44.88 16.68
C SER A 523 -2.74 -44.48 17.96
N ASP A 524 -1.45 -44.75 18.03
CA ASP A 524 -0.59 -44.48 19.19
C ASP A 524 0.47 -43.41 18.84
N GLN A 525 0.85 -42.57 19.80
CA GLN A 525 1.84 -41.50 19.64
C GLN A 525 1.49 -40.54 18.49
N VAL A 526 0.42 -39.76 18.69
CA VAL A 526 -0.13 -38.86 17.65
C VAL A 526 0.20 -37.41 17.98
N GLN A 527 1.01 -36.75 17.15
CA GLN A 527 1.33 -35.33 17.25
C GLN A 527 0.73 -34.53 16.10
N ILE A 528 -0.04 -33.48 16.41
CA ILE A 528 -0.60 -32.54 15.45
C ILE A 528 -0.22 -31.13 15.89
N SER A 529 0.55 -30.38 15.11
CA SER A 529 1.02 -29.06 15.59
C SER A 529 1.25 -27.97 14.55
N ASN A 530 1.17 -26.72 15.00
CA ASN A 530 1.59 -25.52 14.24
C ASN A 530 0.90 -25.36 12.88
N LEU A 531 -0.42 -25.62 12.82
CA LEU A 531 -1.24 -25.50 11.61
C LEU A 531 -2.40 -24.53 11.84
N THR A 532 -2.76 -23.80 10.78
CA THR A 532 -4.01 -23.05 10.73
C THR A 532 -5.08 -23.86 9.98
N LEU A 533 -6.22 -24.19 10.58
CA LEU A 533 -7.35 -24.86 9.94
C LEU A 533 -8.48 -23.84 9.72
N ILE A 534 -9.00 -23.69 8.51
CA ILE A 534 -10.11 -22.76 8.24
C ILE A 534 -11.25 -23.42 7.47
N ASP A 535 -12.48 -22.95 7.67
CA ASP A 535 -13.67 -23.36 6.91
C ASP A 535 -13.86 -24.89 6.83
N SER A 536 -13.76 -25.62 7.95
CA SER A 536 -13.96 -27.08 7.95
C SER A 536 -15.38 -27.46 7.47
N PRO A 537 -15.55 -28.51 6.63
CA PRO A 537 -16.87 -29.00 6.27
C PRO A 537 -17.71 -29.42 7.48
N SER A 538 -17.05 -29.89 8.54
CA SER A 538 -17.64 -30.36 9.80
C SER A 538 -16.57 -30.21 10.90
N TRP A 539 -16.33 -31.20 11.76
CA TRP A 539 -15.28 -31.15 12.80
C TRP A 539 -13.88 -30.89 12.24
N ASN A 540 -13.02 -30.23 13.02
CA ASN A 540 -11.68 -29.85 12.57
C ASN A 540 -10.64 -30.93 12.88
N VAL A 541 -10.45 -31.30 14.15
CA VAL A 541 -9.46 -32.32 14.57
C VAL A 541 -10.15 -33.38 15.42
N HIS A 542 -10.13 -34.63 14.96
CA HIS A 542 -10.88 -35.73 15.55
C HIS A 542 -10.01 -36.98 15.76
N PRO A 543 -9.20 -37.06 16.83
CA PRO A 543 -8.56 -38.31 17.22
C PRO A 543 -9.60 -39.21 17.92
N VAL A 544 -9.68 -40.48 17.51
CA VAL A 544 -10.66 -41.45 18.03
C VAL A 544 -9.93 -42.73 18.44
N TYR A 545 -10.13 -43.23 19.66
CA TYR A 545 -9.42 -44.41 20.20
C TYR A 545 -7.89 -44.32 20.08
N CYS A 546 -7.32 -43.14 20.28
CA CYS A 546 -5.87 -42.92 20.18
C CYS A 546 -5.22 -42.83 21.57
N SER A 547 -3.92 -43.11 21.66
CA SER A 547 -3.11 -42.94 22.88
C SER A 547 -1.92 -42.01 22.63
N ASP A 548 -1.49 -41.31 23.69
CA ASP A 548 -0.36 -40.38 23.68
C ASP A 548 -0.51 -39.30 22.59
N VAL A 549 -1.62 -38.56 22.67
CA VAL A 549 -2.00 -37.55 21.66
C VAL A 549 -1.53 -36.16 22.10
N ILE A 550 -0.73 -35.48 21.28
CA ILE A 550 -0.28 -34.11 21.49
C ILE A 550 -0.81 -33.22 20.38
N ILE A 551 -1.62 -32.22 20.73
CA ILE A 551 -2.11 -31.20 19.80
C ILE A 551 -1.62 -29.82 20.26
N GLN A 552 -0.77 -29.17 19.48
CA GLN A 552 -0.07 -27.97 19.93
C GLN A 552 0.02 -26.86 18.89
N GLY A 553 -0.13 -25.59 19.26
CA GLY A 553 0.15 -24.49 18.33
C GLY A 553 -0.85 -24.38 17.18
N MET A 554 -2.07 -24.92 17.33
CA MET A 554 -3.07 -24.94 16.26
C MET A 554 -3.87 -23.64 16.21
N THR A 555 -4.19 -23.13 15.03
CA THR A 555 -5.13 -22.01 14.82
C THR A 555 -6.34 -22.50 14.04
N ILE A 556 -7.48 -22.74 14.67
CA ILE A 556 -8.70 -23.26 14.02
C ILE A 556 -9.71 -22.12 13.87
N LEU A 557 -10.21 -21.85 12.66
CA LEU A 557 -11.16 -20.78 12.36
C LEU A 557 -12.33 -21.29 11.51
N ALA A 558 -13.47 -21.54 12.13
CA ALA A 558 -14.74 -21.76 11.46
C ALA A 558 -15.69 -20.58 11.71
N PRO A 559 -16.51 -20.17 10.73
CA PRO A 559 -17.55 -19.17 10.95
C PRO A 559 -18.50 -19.59 12.10
N VAL A 560 -18.89 -18.65 12.95
CA VAL A 560 -19.69 -18.97 14.15
C VAL A 560 -21.14 -19.42 13.86
N ASP A 561 -21.62 -19.22 12.63
CA ASP A 561 -22.98 -19.54 12.18
C ASP A 561 -23.06 -20.83 11.36
N VAL A 562 -22.00 -21.65 11.38
CA VAL A 562 -21.91 -22.88 10.60
C VAL A 562 -22.03 -24.13 11.48
N PRO A 563 -22.88 -25.11 11.10
CA PRO A 563 -23.28 -26.19 11.99
C PRO A 563 -22.16 -27.22 12.19
N ASN A 564 -21.99 -27.73 13.43
CA ASN A 564 -21.13 -28.86 13.78
C ASN A 564 -19.69 -28.74 13.26
N THR A 565 -19.07 -27.61 13.53
CA THR A 565 -17.66 -27.36 13.19
C THR A 565 -16.74 -27.41 14.41
N ASP A 566 -16.98 -28.38 15.32
CA ASP A 566 -16.22 -28.57 16.55
C ASP A 566 -14.69 -28.47 16.30
N GLY A 567 -13.96 -27.81 17.19
CA GLY A 567 -12.52 -27.57 17.04
C GLY A 567 -11.70 -28.84 17.23
N ILE A 568 -11.31 -29.15 18.47
CA ILE A 568 -10.57 -30.38 18.79
C ILE A 568 -11.48 -31.33 19.55
N ASN A 569 -11.67 -32.54 19.02
CA ASN A 569 -12.63 -33.48 19.54
C ASN A 569 -12.00 -34.84 19.83
N PRO A 570 -11.25 -35.01 20.94
CA PRO A 570 -10.72 -36.32 21.30
C PRO A 570 -11.86 -37.23 21.76
N ASP A 571 -12.05 -38.35 21.07
CA ASP A 571 -13.07 -39.36 21.38
C ASP A 571 -12.39 -40.65 21.84
N SER A 572 -12.65 -41.06 23.09
CA SER A 572 -12.16 -42.32 23.64
C SER A 572 -10.64 -42.48 23.60
N CYS A 573 -9.91 -41.36 23.73
CA CYS A 573 -8.44 -41.30 23.69
C CYS A 573 -7.82 -41.33 25.10
N ALA A 574 -6.57 -41.80 25.19
CA ALA A 574 -5.75 -41.80 26.42
C ALA A 574 -4.56 -40.83 26.29
N ASN A 575 -4.14 -40.23 27.41
CA ASN A 575 -2.98 -39.33 27.49
C ASN A 575 -2.99 -38.21 26.44
N VAL A 576 -4.10 -37.45 26.39
CA VAL A 576 -4.27 -36.34 25.46
C VAL A 576 -3.76 -35.04 26.08
N LYS A 577 -2.87 -34.34 25.37
CA LYS A 577 -2.36 -33.00 25.69
C LYS A 577 -2.76 -32.04 24.57
N ILE A 578 -3.48 -30.97 24.91
CA ILE A 578 -3.84 -29.89 24.00
C ILE A 578 -3.27 -28.60 24.59
N GLU A 579 -2.37 -27.93 23.89
CA GLU A 579 -1.72 -26.70 24.39
C GLU A 579 -1.48 -25.68 23.27
N ASP A 580 -1.38 -24.39 23.62
CA ASP A 580 -1.04 -23.32 22.67
C ASP A 580 -1.94 -23.25 21.41
N CYS A 581 -3.21 -23.64 21.52
CA CYS A 581 -4.15 -23.66 20.40
C CYS A 581 -5.15 -22.49 20.47
N TYR A 582 -5.33 -21.78 19.36
CA TYR A 582 -6.35 -20.77 19.13
C TYR A 582 -7.51 -21.37 18.34
N ILE A 583 -8.73 -21.41 18.90
CA ILE A 583 -9.86 -22.10 18.27
C ILE A 583 -11.08 -21.18 18.25
N VAL A 584 -11.59 -20.93 17.05
CA VAL A 584 -12.87 -20.30 16.76
C VAL A 584 -13.69 -21.34 16.01
N SER A 585 -14.80 -21.79 16.61
CA SER A 585 -15.67 -22.82 16.07
C SER A 585 -17.11 -22.32 15.98
N GLY A 586 -17.89 -22.85 15.05
CA GLY A 586 -19.35 -22.68 15.00
C GLY A 586 -20.12 -23.62 15.93
N ASP A 587 -19.42 -24.47 16.69
CA ASP A 587 -19.95 -25.38 17.71
C ASP A 587 -18.95 -25.45 18.89
N ASP A 588 -18.67 -26.62 19.46
CA ASP A 588 -17.73 -26.77 20.58
C ASP A 588 -16.26 -26.53 20.18
N CYS A 589 -15.54 -25.65 20.89
CA CYS A 589 -14.11 -25.41 20.62
C CYS A 589 -13.25 -26.64 20.95
N ILE A 590 -13.46 -27.24 22.13
CA ILE A 590 -12.88 -28.53 22.49
C ILE A 590 -14.00 -29.37 23.09
N ALA A 591 -14.22 -30.56 22.55
CA ALA A 591 -15.19 -31.50 23.09
C ALA A 591 -14.50 -32.84 23.35
N VAL A 592 -14.35 -33.18 24.63
CA VAL A 592 -13.78 -34.46 25.04
C VAL A 592 -14.92 -35.45 25.18
N LYS A 593 -14.85 -36.56 24.44
CA LYS A 593 -15.93 -37.53 24.33
C LYS A 593 -15.43 -38.91 24.76
N SER A 594 -16.34 -39.69 25.34
CA SER A 594 -16.19 -41.12 25.56
C SER A 594 -17.32 -41.79 24.79
N GLY A 595 -16.99 -42.69 23.86
CA GLY A 595 -17.93 -43.30 22.93
C GLY A 595 -19.08 -44.06 23.60
N TRP A 596 -20.13 -44.39 22.82
CA TRP A 596 -21.35 -45.07 23.28
C TRP A 596 -21.22 -46.61 23.28
N ASP A 597 -20.01 -47.15 23.34
CA ASP A 597 -19.74 -48.57 23.16
C ASP A 597 -19.30 -49.28 24.45
N GLN A 598 -19.07 -50.60 24.34
CA GLN A 598 -18.67 -51.48 25.45
C GLN A 598 -17.27 -51.17 26.04
N TYR A 599 -16.52 -50.22 25.47
CA TYR A 599 -15.20 -49.80 25.94
C TYR A 599 -15.25 -48.51 26.78
N GLY A 600 -16.43 -47.86 26.89
CA GLY A 600 -16.60 -46.54 27.50
C GLY A 600 -16.53 -46.44 29.04
N ILE A 601 -16.16 -47.48 29.80
CA ILE A 601 -15.93 -47.37 31.26
C ILE A 601 -14.75 -48.23 31.72
N LYS A 602 -13.56 -47.63 31.85
CA LYS A 602 -12.56 -47.83 32.93
C LYS A 602 -11.32 -47.00 32.66
N TYR A 603 -10.59 -46.67 33.73
CA TYR A 603 -9.48 -45.70 33.85
C TYR A 603 -10.02 -44.27 33.96
N GLY A 604 -9.83 -43.53 35.05
CA GLY A 604 -8.81 -43.55 36.10
C GLY A 604 -8.53 -42.06 36.36
N ALA A 605 -8.62 -41.61 37.61
CA ALA A 605 -8.69 -40.21 37.98
C ALA A 605 -7.69 -39.31 37.24
N TRP A 606 -8.18 -38.26 36.58
CA TRP A 606 -7.37 -37.18 36.04
C TRP A 606 -7.11 -36.15 37.14
N GLU A 607 -5.84 -35.97 37.50
CA GLU A 607 -5.32 -34.71 38.04
C GLU A 607 -4.80 -33.90 36.85
N GLY A 608 -5.68 -33.06 36.28
CA GLY A 608 -5.31 -32.09 35.27
C GLY A 608 -5.86 -30.75 35.71
N GLU A 609 -4.98 -29.81 36.05
CA GLU A 609 -5.38 -28.41 36.22
C GLU A 609 -5.88 -27.88 34.89
N ALA A 610 -7.20 -27.80 34.72
CA ALA A 610 -7.80 -26.94 33.73
C ALA A 610 -7.60 -25.49 34.19
N ILE A 611 -6.45 -24.91 33.87
CA ILE A 611 -6.26 -23.46 33.93
C ILE A 611 -7.03 -22.89 32.73
N GLY A 612 -8.35 -22.76 32.91
CA GLY A 612 -9.22 -22.02 32.00
C GLY A 612 -8.97 -20.52 32.11
N ARG A 613 -7.86 -20.06 31.54
CA ARG A 613 -7.72 -18.69 31.04
C ARG A 613 -7.40 -18.80 29.57
N GLY A 614 -8.43 -18.63 28.73
CA GLY A 614 -8.24 -18.39 27.30
C GLY A 614 -7.60 -17.03 27.11
N GLU A 615 -6.27 -16.96 27.24
CA GLU A 615 -5.50 -15.81 26.80
C GLU A 615 -5.39 -15.85 25.27
N TRP A 616 -5.70 -14.71 24.65
CA TRP A 616 -5.53 -14.44 23.22
C TRP A 616 -4.03 -14.45 22.86
N GLY A 617 -3.48 -15.63 22.61
CA GLY A 617 -2.06 -15.84 22.32
C GLY A 617 -1.70 -15.75 20.84
N GLY A 618 -1.93 -14.59 20.24
CA GLY A 618 -1.46 -14.25 18.91
C GLY A 618 -1.33 -12.75 18.79
N SER A 619 -0.30 -12.18 19.40
CA SER A 619 -0.07 -10.74 19.36
C SER A 619 0.20 -10.27 17.93
N GLU A 620 -0.75 -9.56 17.32
CA GLU A 620 -0.46 -8.77 16.13
C GLU A 620 0.33 -7.53 16.59
N GLU A 621 1.52 -7.35 16.02
CA GLU A 621 2.31 -6.15 16.26
C GLU A 621 1.77 -4.97 15.43
N TYR A 622 1.50 -3.85 16.09
CA TYR A 622 1.11 -2.60 15.44
C TYR A 622 1.92 -1.43 16.00
N ARG A 623 1.98 -0.32 15.25
CA ARG A 623 2.67 0.89 15.70
C ARG A 623 1.70 1.86 16.33
N ALA A 624 2.00 2.34 17.53
CA ALA A 624 1.19 3.36 18.19
C ALA A 624 2.02 4.38 18.98
N ILE A 625 1.47 5.57 19.20
CA ILE A 625 2.08 6.60 20.08
C ILE A 625 2.31 6.00 21.48
N ASN A 626 1.34 5.25 22.00
CA ASN A 626 1.46 4.51 23.26
C ASN A 626 0.84 3.12 23.17
N CYS A 627 1.49 2.14 23.79
CA CYS A 627 0.94 0.80 24.00
C CYS A 627 0.02 0.79 25.21
N ARG A 628 -0.97 -0.11 25.21
CA ARG A 628 -1.95 -0.24 26.29
C ARG A 628 -1.58 -1.39 27.21
N LYS A 629 -1.70 -1.16 28.52
CA LYS A 629 -1.47 -2.20 29.53
C LYS A 629 -2.61 -3.20 29.59
N HIS A 630 -3.84 -2.72 29.39
CA HIS A 630 -5.05 -3.52 29.48
C HIS A 630 -5.64 -3.76 28.10
N SER A 631 -6.26 -4.92 27.90
CA SER A 631 -6.96 -5.28 26.66
C SER A 631 -8.27 -6.01 26.94
N ALA A 632 -9.24 -5.84 26.06
CA ALA A 632 -10.43 -6.69 26.01
C ALA A 632 -10.92 -6.83 24.56
N VAL A 633 -11.70 -7.87 24.30
CA VAL A 633 -12.28 -8.13 22.99
C VAL A 633 -13.76 -7.79 23.00
N LEU A 634 -14.26 -7.20 21.91
CA LEU A 634 -15.64 -6.72 21.84
C LEU A 634 -16.70 -7.79 22.14
N THR A 635 -16.41 -9.07 21.83
CA THR A 635 -17.27 -10.22 22.13
C THR A 635 -17.49 -10.45 23.61
N ASP A 636 -16.54 -10.05 24.46
CA ASP A 636 -16.63 -10.18 25.92
C ASP A 636 -17.78 -9.34 26.49
N PHE A 637 -18.25 -8.36 25.71
CA PHE A 637 -19.36 -7.47 26.03
C PHE A 637 -20.67 -7.84 25.32
N GLY A 638 -20.77 -9.07 24.79
CA GLY A 638 -21.98 -9.62 24.19
C GLY A 638 -22.23 -9.21 22.73
N ALA A 639 -21.22 -8.65 22.04
CA ALA A 639 -21.31 -8.33 20.63
C ALA A 639 -21.37 -9.59 19.74
N LYS A 640 -22.02 -9.47 18.57
CA LYS A 640 -22.08 -10.51 17.54
C LYS A 640 -21.68 -9.95 16.17
N GLY A 641 -20.69 -10.58 15.54
CA GLY A 641 -20.11 -10.19 14.25
C GLY A 641 -20.86 -10.75 13.03
N ASP A 642 -22.19 -10.86 13.08
CA ASP A 642 -23.04 -11.49 12.05
C ASP A 642 -23.53 -10.52 10.96
N GLY A 643 -23.20 -9.23 11.08
CA GLY A 643 -23.64 -8.15 10.20
C GLY A 643 -25.11 -7.76 10.34
N LYS A 644 -25.81 -8.27 11.35
CA LYS A 644 -27.26 -8.09 11.58
C LYS A 644 -27.59 -7.62 12.98
N THR A 645 -26.88 -8.14 13.99
CA THR A 645 -27.05 -7.77 15.39
C THR A 645 -26.57 -6.34 15.61
N MET A 646 -27.41 -5.51 16.23
CA MET A 646 -27.03 -4.14 16.60
C MET A 646 -26.09 -4.15 17.82
N ASN A 647 -24.81 -3.86 17.59
CA ASN A 647 -23.73 -3.97 18.57
C ASN A 647 -23.48 -2.68 19.36
N THR A 648 -24.25 -1.61 19.14
CA THR A 648 -24.06 -0.29 19.78
C THR A 648 -23.96 -0.40 21.30
N LYS A 649 -24.77 -1.26 21.93
CA LYS A 649 -24.73 -1.47 23.39
C LYS A 649 -23.44 -2.17 23.84
N ALA A 650 -22.93 -3.12 23.07
CA ALA A 650 -21.71 -3.84 23.40
C ALA A 650 -20.48 -2.92 23.30
N PHE A 651 -20.37 -2.11 22.24
CA PHE A 651 -19.33 -1.07 22.14
C PHE A 651 -19.36 -0.10 23.33
N LYS A 652 -20.54 0.42 23.68
CA LYS A 652 -20.69 1.33 24.83
C LYS A 652 -20.29 0.67 26.15
N SER A 653 -20.71 -0.57 26.39
CA SER A 653 -20.34 -1.33 27.59
C SER A 653 -18.84 -1.59 27.67
N ALA A 654 -18.22 -1.97 26.54
CA ALA A 654 -16.78 -2.22 26.46
C ALA A 654 -15.96 -0.99 26.82
N ILE A 655 -16.28 0.15 26.20
CA ILE A 655 -15.56 1.39 26.41
C ILE A 655 -15.78 1.92 27.84
N ALA A 656 -17.00 1.81 28.38
CA ALA A 656 -17.29 2.22 29.75
C ALA A 656 -16.56 1.37 30.81
N ASN A 657 -16.34 0.08 30.52
CA ASN A 657 -15.58 -0.80 31.40
C ASN A 657 -14.08 -0.50 31.33
N LEU A 658 -13.53 -0.41 30.12
CA LEU A 658 -12.11 -0.16 29.89
C LEU A 658 -11.65 1.25 30.29
N SER A 659 -12.55 2.24 30.29
CA SER A 659 -12.22 3.60 30.76
C SER A 659 -11.83 3.64 32.24
N GLN A 660 -12.29 2.68 33.06
CA GLN A 660 -11.97 2.63 34.49
C GLN A 660 -10.49 2.36 34.76
N VAL A 661 -9.78 1.77 33.80
CA VAL A 661 -8.34 1.46 33.90
C VAL A 661 -7.46 2.42 33.10
N ALA A 662 -8.03 3.52 32.58
CA ALA A 662 -7.29 4.52 31.80
C ALA A 662 -6.06 5.07 32.57
N GLY A 663 -6.20 5.31 33.88
CA GLY A 663 -5.11 5.78 34.73
C GLY A 663 -4.01 4.76 35.04
N ASP A 664 -4.22 3.48 34.70
CA ASP A 664 -3.25 2.40 34.90
C ASP A 664 -2.65 1.95 33.55
N GLY A 665 -2.12 2.90 32.78
CA GLY A 665 -1.43 2.60 31.51
C GLY A 665 -2.36 2.42 30.29
N GLY A 666 -3.63 2.81 30.40
CA GLY A 666 -4.58 2.79 29.29
C GLY A 666 -5.07 1.40 28.88
N ALA A 667 -6.07 1.38 28.01
CA ALA A 667 -6.74 0.17 27.57
C ALA A 667 -6.93 0.09 26.06
N GLN A 668 -6.93 -1.13 25.51
CA GLN A 668 -7.30 -1.40 24.12
C GLN A 668 -8.56 -2.25 24.03
N LEU A 669 -9.44 -1.89 23.09
CA LEU A 669 -10.58 -2.70 22.67
C LEU A 669 -10.29 -3.27 21.29
N ILE A 670 -10.28 -4.59 21.20
CA ILE A 670 -10.08 -5.33 19.96
C ILE A 670 -11.44 -5.65 19.35
N VAL A 671 -11.66 -5.23 18.11
CA VAL A 671 -12.79 -5.64 17.27
C VAL A 671 -12.33 -6.83 16.44
N PRO A 672 -12.74 -8.07 16.78
CA PRO A 672 -12.23 -9.28 16.14
C PRO A 672 -12.85 -9.49 14.74
N PRO A 673 -12.38 -10.49 13.95
CA PRO A 673 -13.01 -10.87 12.68
C PRO A 673 -14.54 -10.95 12.75
N GLY A 674 -15.22 -10.41 11.74
CA GLY A 674 -16.68 -10.40 11.68
C GLY A 674 -17.25 -9.09 11.16
N LYS A 675 -18.58 -9.06 10.98
CA LYS A 675 -19.32 -7.87 10.55
C LYS A 675 -20.10 -7.29 11.73
N TRP A 676 -19.74 -6.11 12.20
CA TRP A 676 -20.24 -5.53 13.44
C TRP A 676 -21.17 -4.38 13.11
N LEU A 677 -22.45 -4.68 12.88
CA LEU A 677 -23.47 -3.64 12.67
C LEU A 677 -23.61 -2.81 13.95
N THR A 678 -23.48 -1.49 13.84
CA THR A 678 -23.58 -0.58 14.99
C THR A 678 -24.06 0.80 14.56
N GLY A 679 -24.74 1.48 15.49
CA GLY A 679 -24.91 2.93 15.45
C GLY A 679 -23.70 3.64 16.06
N SER A 680 -23.85 4.94 16.33
CA SER A 680 -22.80 5.77 16.91
C SER A 680 -22.38 5.33 18.32
N PHE A 681 -21.07 5.35 18.58
CA PHE A 681 -20.48 5.14 19.90
C PHE A 681 -19.28 6.08 20.14
N ASN A 682 -19.03 6.36 21.43
CA ASN A 682 -18.04 7.34 21.86
C ASN A 682 -16.79 6.67 22.44
N LEU A 683 -15.60 7.15 22.07
CA LEU A 683 -14.32 6.75 22.65
C LEU A 683 -14.01 7.48 23.97
N THR A 684 -12.92 7.08 24.62
CA THR A 684 -12.40 7.64 25.87
C THR A 684 -10.88 7.89 25.78
N SER A 685 -10.28 8.57 26.76
CA SER A 685 -8.84 8.86 26.81
C SER A 685 -8.00 7.63 27.14
N HIS A 686 -6.70 7.66 26.79
CA HIS A 686 -5.75 6.55 26.99
C HIS A 686 -6.26 5.24 26.41
N PHE A 687 -6.87 5.33 25.23
CA PHE A 687 -7.63 4.24 24.64
C PHE A 687 -7.12 3.89 23.25
N THR A 688 -7.12 2.60 22.94
CA THR A 688 -6.90 2.10 21.57
C THR A 688 -8.13 1.34 21.09
N LEU A 689 -8.74 1.76 19.98
CA LEU A 689 -9.65 0.92 19.22
C LEU A 689 -8.85 0.20 18.13
N PHE A 690 -8.68 -1.12 18.28
CA PHE A 690 -7.98 -1.96 17.32
C PHE A 690 -8.98 -2.73 16.46
N VAL A 691 -8.97 -2.53 15.13
CA VAL A 691 -9.86 -3.18 14.17
C VAL A 691 -9.09 -4.24 13.40
N HIS A 692 -9.39 -5.51 13.67
CA HIS A 692 -8.69 -6.62 13.03
C HIS A 692 -8.88 -6.61 11.50
N LYS A 693 -7.90 -7.15 10.74
CA LYS A 693 -7.90 -7.15 9.26
C LYS A 693 -9.15 -7.76 8.60
N ASP A 694 -9.76 -8.73 9.27
CA ASP A 694 -10.99 -9.42 8.83
C ASP A 694 -12.26 -8.87 9.53
N ALA A 695 -12.14 -7.78 10.29
CA ALA A 695 -13.27 -7.10 10.91
C ALA A 695 -13.83 -6.02 9.97
N VAL A 696 -15.15 -5.90 9.95
CA VAL A 696 -15.88 -4.84 9.27
C VAL A 696 -16.83 -4.21 10.27
N ILE A 697 -16.55 -2.98 10.73
CA ILE A 697 -17.53 -2.18 11.45
C ILE A 697 -18.52 -1.62 10.43
N LEU A 698 -19.80 -1.98 10.55
CA LEU A 698 -20.86 -1.56 9.62
C LEU A 698 -21.72 -0.48 10.28
N GLY A 699 -21.75 0.71 9.71
CA GLY A 699 -22.65 1.78 10.13
C GLY A 699 -24.10 1.43 9.83
N ALA A 700 -24.99 1.57 10.81
CA ALA A 700 -26.42 1.34 10.64
C ALA A 700 -27.05 2.28 9.60
N GLN A 701 -28.05 1.79 8.87
CA GLN A 701 -28.88 2.56 7.92
C GLN A 701 -30.19 3.04 8.56
N ASP A 702 -30.07 3.60 9.77
CA ASP A 702 -31.17 4.09 10.58
C ASP A 702 -30.73 5.38 11.28
N GLU A 703 -31.44 6.49 11.03
CA GLU A 703 -31.18 7.80 11.64
C GLU A 703 -31.26 7.74 13.17
N ALA A 704 -32.15 6.92 13.74
CA ALA A 704 -32.30 6.80 15.19
C ALA A 704 -31.08 6.18 15.88
N ALA A 705 -30.21 5.51 15.12
CA ALA A 705 -28.96 4.94 15.62
C ALA A 705 -27.83 5.98 15.79
N TYR A 706 -28.05 7.22 15.33
CA TYR A 706 -27.10 8.33 15.40
C TYR A 706 -27.76 9.49 16.14
N PRO A 707 -27.52 9.63 17.46
CA PRO A 707 -28.15 10.69 18.25
C PRO A 707 -27.77 12.07 17.71
N LEU A 708 -28.69 13.03 17.81
CA LEU A 708 -28.40 14.41 17.46
C LEU A 708 -27.46 15.02 18.50
N ILE A 709 -26.42 15.69 18.02
CA ILE A 709 -25.46 16.47 18.79
C ILE A 709 -25.52 17.93 18.35
N GLU A 710 -24.98 18.80 19.21
CA GLU A 710 -24.96 20.23 18.97
C GLU A 710 -24.18 20.60 17.70
N ILE A 711 -24.64 21.68 17.06
CA ILE A 711 -23.94 22.34 15.95
C ILE A 711 -22.52 22.73 16.39
N LEU A 712 -21.59 22.77 15.44
CA LEU A 712 -20.24 23.22 15.74
C LEU A 712 -20.27 24.70 16.14
N PRO A 713 -19.66 25.09 17.28
CA PRO A 713 -19.71 26.48 17.74
C PRO A 713 -19.04 27.45 16.75
N SER A 714 -18.14 26.96 15.90
CA SER A 714 -17.50 27.74 14.85
C SER A 714 -18.26 27.79 13.52
N TYR A 715 -19.44 27.17 13.38
CA TYR A 715 -20.18 27.07 12.09
C TYR A 715 -21.56 27.73 12.08
N GLY A 716 -22.19 27.96 13.24
CA GLY A 716 -23.57 28.42 13.30
C GLY A 716 -24.57 27.35 12.86
N ALA A 717 -25.85 27.74 12.69
CA ALA A 717 -26.90 26.79 12.34
C ALA A 717 -26.76 26.27 10.90
N GLY A 718 -26.42 27.15 9.94
CA GLY A 718 -25.94 26.78 8.61
C GLY A 718 -26.63 25.59 7.95
N ARG A 719 -25.81 24.67 7.43
CA ARG A 719 -26.27 23.40 6.82
C ARG A 719 -26.78 22.39 7.86
N ASP A 720 -26.50 22.64 9.15
CA ASP A 720 -26.85 21.76 10.25
C ASP A 720 -28.29 21.98 10.75
N GLY A 721 -28.97 23.06 10.36
CA GLY A 721 -30.36 23.30 10.73
C GLY A 721 -30.59 23.26 12.25
N GLY A 722 -31.23 22.19 12.73
CA GLY A 722 -31.55 21.94 14.14
C GLY A 722 -30.53 21.11 14.93
N GLY A 723 -29.54 20.49 14.27
CA GLY A 723 -28.52 19.65 14.89
C GLY A 723 -27.73 18.78 13.91
N ARG A 724 -26.82 17.95 14.42
CA ARG A 724 -26.01 17.04 13.59
C ARG A 724 -26.16 15.60 14.08
N HIS A 725 -26.29 14.62 13.19
CA HIS A 725 -26.18 13.24 13.61
C HIS A 725 -24.75 12.95 14.09
N ALA A 726 -24.60 12.35 15.27
CA ALA A 726 -23.30 11.96 15.79
C ALA A 726 -22.57 11.02 14.83
N SER A 727 -21.25 11.19 14.71
CA SER A 727 -20.40 10.36 13.85
C SER A 727 -20.42 8.89 14.30
N LEU A 728 -20.18 7.95 13.36
CA LEU A 728 -20.20 6.51 13.67
C LEU A 728 -19.20 6.17 14.80
N ILE A 729 -17.98 6.69 14.67
CA ILE A 729 -16.98 6.69 15.74
C ILE A 729 -16.77 8.14 16.17
N PHE A 730 -17.17 8.45 17.40
CA PHE A 730 -17.11 9.80 17.94
C PHE A 730 -16.20 9.88 19.18
N GLY A 731 -15.65 11.04 19.47
CA GLY A 731 -14.90 11.31 20.69
C GLY A 731 -14.76 12.80 20.92
N THR A 732 -14.79 13.25 22.17
CA THR A 732 -14.59 14.67 22.50
C THR A 732 -13.85 14.83 23.83
N ASN A 733 -12.98 15.85 23.94
CA ASN A 733 -12.15 16.12 25.11
C ASN A 733 -11.26 14.94 25.52
N LEU A 734 -10.63 14.29 24.53
CA LEU A 734 -9.82 13.10 24.75
C LEU A 734 -8.33 13.41 24.76
N THR A 735 -7.55 12.54 25.39
CA THR A 735 -6.08 12.57 25.32
C THR A 735 -5.56 11.17 25.06
N ASP A 736 -4.55 11.05 24.20
CA ASP A 736 -3.87 9.78 23.91
C ASP A 736 -4.85 8.70 23.41
N VAL A 737 -5.35 8.91 22.20
CA VAL A 737 -6.34 8.03 21.54
C VAL A 737 -5.77 7.47 20.25
N VAL A 738 -5.89 6.16 20.09
CA VAL A 738 -5.42 5.44 18.90
C VAL A 738 -6.60 4.71 18.26
N ILE A 739 -6.86 4.95 16.98
CA ILE A 739 -7.78 4.17 16.17
C ILE A 739 -6.93 3.49 15.10
N THR A 740 -6.74 2.18 15.22
CA THR A 740 -5.84 1.46 14.32
C THR A 740 -6.29 0.02 14.07
N GLY A 741 -5.50 -0.75 13.33
CA GLY A 741 -5.86 -2.11 12.96
C GLY A 741 -4.85 -2.78 12.04
N GLY A 742 -5.17 -4.02 11.64
CA GLY A 742 -4.45 -4.76 10.61
C GLY A 742 -4.95 -4.47 9.20
N ASN A 743 -5.36 -3.23 8.89
CA ASN A 743 -6.21 -2.86 7.75
C ASN A 743 -7.67 -3.36 7.86
N GLY A 744 -8.21 -3.36 9.08
CA GLY A 744 -9.65 -3.59 9.29
C GLY A 744 -10.51 -2.52 8.60
N THR A 745 -11.76 -2.88 8.27
CA THR A 745 -12.66 -2.02 7.51
C THR A 745 -13.67 -1.30 8.41
N ILE A 746 -13.87 -0.01 8.17
CA ILE A 746 -14.98 0.78 8.71
C ILE A 746 -15.82 1.23 7.52
N HIS A 747 -17.05 0.72 7.45
CA HIS A 747 -17.94 0.92 6.31
C HIS A 747 -19.17 1.71 6.75
N GLY A 748 -19.32 2.93 6.23
CA GLY A 748 -20.39 3.85 6.61
C GLY A 748 -21.78 3.53 6.07
N GLN A 749 -21.85 2.69 5.03
CA GLN A 749 -23.10 2.34 4.32
C GLN A 749 -23.82 3.58 3.77
N GLY A 750 -23.04 4.52 3.24
CA GLY A 750 -23.45 5.87 2.89
C GLY A 750 -24.56 5.99 1.85
N GLN A 751 -24.79 4.98 1.00
CA GLN A 751 -25.85 5.02 -0.02
C GLN A 751 -27.22 5.44 0.52
N TYR A 752 -27.61 4.90 1.68
CA TYR A 752 -28.84 5.26 2.37
C TYR A 752 -28.94 6.77 2.62
N TRP A 753 -27.85 7.37 3.09
CA TRP A 753 -27.76 8.78 3.43
C TRP A 753 -27.69 9.66 2.20
N TRP A 754 -26.94 9.25 1.17
CA TRP A 754 -26.80 9.99 -0.07
C TRP A 754 -28.12 10.08 -0.85
N ASP A 755 -28.91 9.00 -0.87
CA ASP A 755 -30.22 8.99 -1.52
C ASP A 755 -31.21 9.92 -0.84
N LYS A 756 -31.22 9.95 0.49
CA LYS A 756 -32.04 10.91 1.24
C LYS A 756 -31.56 12.35 1.07
N PHE A 757 -30.24 12.58 1.04
CA PHE A 757 -29.67 13.90 0.80
C PHE A 757 -30.05 14.45 -0.58
N ARG A 758 -29.89 13.64 -1.64
CA ARG A 758 -30.29 14.03 -3.01
C ARG A 758 -31.79 14.26 -3.15
N ALA A 759 -32.60 13.54 -2.37
CA ALA A 759 -34.04 13.67 -2.35
C ALA A 759 -34.55 14.79 -1.43
N ASP A 760 -33.66 15.56 -0.79
CA ASP A 760 -34.00 16.63 0.16
C ASP A 760 -34.89 16.13 1.32
N LYS A 761 -34.58 14.93 1.84
CA LYS A 761 -35.35 14.25 2.89
C LYS A 761 -34.70 14.30 4.28
N LEU A 762 -33.54 14.93 4.40
CA LEU A 762 -32.81 15.08 5.66
C LEU A 762 -33.00 16.49 6.20
N LYS A 763 -33.35 16.59 7.49
CA LYS A 763 -33.49 17.89 8.18
C LYS A 763 -32.19 18.36 8.83
N ASP A 764 -31.38 17.40 9.24
CA ASP A 764 -30.16 17.57 10.03
C ASP A 764 -28.95 17.03 9.25
N THR A 765 -27.74 17.43 9.64
CA THR A 765 -26.52 17.01 8.94
C THR A 765 -26.25 15.52 9.11
N ARG A 766 -25.91 14.86 8.00
CA ARG A 766 -25.50 13.45 7.94
C ARG A 766 -24.32 13.17 8.87
N PRO A 767 -24.25 11.97 9.48
CA PRO A 767 -23.13 11.61 10.34
C PRO A 767 -21.81 11.51 9.56
N TYR A 768 -20.68 11.78 10.21
CA TYR A 768 -19.36 11.46 9.65
C TYR A 768 -18.95 10.05 10.03
N LEU A 769 -17.89 9.53 9.41
CA LEU A 769 -17.39 8.20 9.76
C LEU A 769 -16.60 8.24 11.07
N ILE A 770 -15.60 9.13 11.16
CA ILE A 770 -14.77 9.32 12.35
C ILE A 770 -14.67 10.82 12.66
N GLU A 771 -15.06 11.22 13.87
CA GLU A 771 -14.94 12.61 14.34
C GLU A 771 -14.37 12.63 15.76
N ILE A 772 -13.25 13.35 15.93
CA ILE A 772 -12.57 13.51 17.22
C ILE A 772 -12.45 15.00 17.50
N MET A 773 -13.12 15.45 18.56
CA MET A 773 -13.26 16.86 18.91
C MET A 773 -12.42 17.22 20.15
N TYR A 774 -11.89 18.44 20.23
CA TYR A 774 -11.25 18.98 21.44
C TYR A 774 -10.19 18.06 22.08
N SER A 775 -9.43 17.33 21.27
CA SER A 775 -8.58 16.24 21.76
C SER A 775 -7.10 16.47 21.49
N ASP A 776 -6.24 15.80 22.25
CA ASP A 776 -4.78 15.86 22.12
C ASP A 776 -4.17 14.46 21.95
N GLN A 777 -3.08 14.33 21.19
CA GLN A 777 -2.39 13.06 20.93
C GLN A 777 -3.33 12.01 20.32
N VAL A 778 -3.75 12.27 19.08
CA VAL A 778 -4.68 11.42 18.34
C VAL A 778 -3.94 10.70 17.21
N GLN A 779 -4.09 9.39 17.11
CA GLN A 779 -3.58 8.59 16.00
C GLN A 779 -4.73 7.87 15.30
N ILE A 780 -4.80 7.99 13.97
CA ILE A 780 -5.72 7.22 13.13
C ILE A 780 -4.89 6.56 12.02
N SER A 781 -4.81 5.22 11.99
CA SER A 781 -3.90 4.56 11.05
C SER A 781 -4.19 3.10 10.71
N ASN A 782 -3.74 2.62 9.55
CA ASN A 782 -3.86 1.21 9.12
C ASN A 782 -5.31 0.73 9.04
N LEU A 783 -6.16 1.47 8.32
CA LEU A 783 -7.60 1.22 8.19
C LEU A 783 -8.06 1.41 6.75
N ILE A 784 -9.14 0.69 6.40
CA ILE A 784 -9.89 0.89 5.16
C ILE A 784 -11.22 1.57 5.52
N LEU A 785 -11.48 2.75 4.94
CA LEU A 785 -12.70 3.51 5.14
C LEU A 785 -13.53 3.48 3.86
N ILE A 786 -14.78 3.02 3.95
CA ILE A 786 -15.65 2.80 2.78
C ILE A 786 -16.98 3.51 2.98
N ASP A 787 -17.44 4.19 1.93
CA ASP A 787 -18.80 4.72 1.80
C ASP A 787 -19.26 5.49 3.05
N SER A 788 -18.49 6.49 3.47
CA SER A 788 -18.94 7.37 4.55
C SER A 788 -20.28 8.03 4.19
N PRO A 789 -21.21 8.20 5.13
CA PRO A 789 -22.45 8.96 4.89
C PRO A 789 -22.18 10.40 4.45
N SER A 790 -21.06 10.98 4.85
CA SER A 790 -20.57 12.32 4.53
C SER A 790 -19.03 12.33 4.65
N TRP A 791 -18.41 13.25 5.37
CA TRP A 791 -16.95 13.30 5.58
C TRP A 791 -16.41 12.01 6.23
N ASN A 792 -15.20 11.60 5.86
CA ASN A 792 -14.59 10.36 6.40
C ASN A 792 -13.88 10.61 7.73
N VAL A 793 -12.86 11.48 7.77
CA VAL A 793 -12.07 11.71 9.00
C VAL A 793 -12.04 13.20 9.34
N HIS A 794 -12.58 13.56 10.51
CA HIS A 794 -12.75 14.95 10.94
C HIS A 794 -12.14 15.18 12.34
N PRO A 795 -10.81 15.42 12.44
CA PRO A 795 -10.22 15.94 13.65
C PRO A 795 -10.53 17.43 13.78
N THR A 796 -11.26 17.79 14.84
CA THR A 796 -11.83 19.12 15.04
C THR A 796 -11.36 19.69 16.38
N TYR A 797 -10.88 20.92 16.40
CA TYR A 797 -10.39 21.58 17.64
C TYR A 797 -9.29 20.78 18.36
N SER A 798 -8.51 20.00 17.62
CA SER A 798 -7.62 18.98 18.20
C SER A 798 -6.15 19.30 17.94
N SER A 799 -5.25 18.72 18.73
CA SER A 799 -3.81 18.94 18.64
C SER A 799 -3.02 17.63 18.60
N ASN A 800 -1.82 17.67 17.99
CA ASN A 800 -0.91 16.52 17.92
C ASN A 800 -1.59 15.29 17.29
N VAL A 801 -2.02 15.46 16.03
CA VAL A 801 -2.81 14.46 15.31
C VAL A 801 -1.95 13.80 14.23
N ILE A 802 -1.89 12.47 14.23
CA ILE A 802 -1.22 11.67 13.20
C ILE A 802 -2.24 10.83 12.46
N ILE A 803 -2.31 11.00 11.15
CA ILE A 803 -3.17 10.22 10.25
C ILE A 803 -2.28 9.59 9.18
N GLN A 804 -2.21 8.27 9.15
CA GLN A 804 -1.33 7.58 8.21
C GLN A 804 -1.81 6.21 7.76
N TRP A 805 -1.40 5.75 6.58
CA TRP A 805 -1.75 4.42 6.07
C TRP A 805 -3.27 4.19 6.01
N LEU A 806 -4.01 5.21 5.56
CA LEU A 806 -5.45 5.09 5.33
C LEU A 806 -5.74 4.84 3.85
N THR A 807 -6.66 3.93 3.60
CA THR A 807 -7.30 3.74 2.30
C THR A 807 -8.74 4.21 2.40
N ILE A 808 -9.08 5.32 1.76
CA ILE A 808 -10.42 5.90 1.77
C ILE A 808 -11.05 5.73 0.39
N ILE A 809 -12.23 5.11 0.34
CA ILE A 809 -12.94 4.82 -0.91
C ILE A 809 -14.39 5.25 -0.78
N ALA A 810 -14.78 6.21 -1.59
CA ALA A 810 -16.17 6.55 -1.86
C ALA A 810 -16.41 6.59 -3.38
N PRO A 811 -17.63 6.31 -3.86
CA PRO A 811 -18.00 6.53 -5.26
C PRO A 811 -17.78 7.99 -5.64
N VAL A 812 -17.23 8.26 -6.83
CA VAL A 812 -16.87 9.63 -7.25
C VAL A 812 -18.07 10.58 -7.39
N GLY A 813 -19.30 10.06 -7.51
CA GLY A 813 -20.54 10.85 -7.49
C GLY A 813 -21.21 10.95 -6.11
N SER A 814 -20.55 10.50 -5.04
CA SER A 814 -21.11 10.56 -3.68
C SER A 814 -21.00 11.98 -3.11
N PRO A 815 -22.07 12.54 -2.53
CA PRO A 815 -22.08 13.94 -2.11
C PRO A 815 -21.31 14.14 -0.80
N ASN A 816 -20.35 15.08 -0.80
CA ASN A 816 -19.64 15.55 0.39
C ASN A 816 -18.91 14.44 1.15
N THR A 817 -18.24 13.55 0.42
CA THR A 817 -17.47 12.45 1.00
C THR A 817 -15.99 12.79 1.12
N ASP A 818 -15.70 14.00 1.61
CA ASP A 818 -14.34 14.50 1.82
C ASP A 818 -13.49 13.44 2.55
N GLY A 819 -12.22 13.33 2.16
CA GLY A 819 -11.31 12.33 2.74
C GLY A 819 -10.90 12.66 4.17
N ILE A 820 -10.03 13.65 4.34
CA ILE A 820 -9.53 14.05 5.67
C ILE A 820 -9.69 15.55 5.84
N ASN A 821 -10.32 15.94 6.95
CA ASN A 821 -10.75 17.31 7.21
C ASN A 821 -10.13 17.86 8.50
N PRO A 822 -8.86 18.31 8.51
CA PRO A 822 -8.33 19.04 9.67
C PRO A 822 -9.08 20.35 9.84
N ASP A 823 -9.83 20.46 10.94
CA ASP A 823 -10.68 21.61 11.23
C ASP A 823 -10.28 22.25 12.55
N SER A 824 -9.87 23.52 12.50
CA SER A 824 -9.42 24.29 13.67
C SER A 824 -8.40 23.52 14.52
N SER A 825 -7.47 22.79 13.88
CA SER A 825 -6.59 21.81 14.54
C SER A 825 -5.11 22.16 14.38
N LYS A 826 -4.26 21.70 15.31
CA LYS A 826 -2.85 22.09 15.41
C LYS A 826 -1.88 20.91 15.37
N ASN A 827 -0.73 21.09 14.72
CA ASN A 827 0.38 20.13 14.73
C ASN A 827 -0.09 18.77 14.22
N VAL A 828 -0.51 18.75 12.95
CA VAL A 828 -1.16 17.61 12.31
C VAL A 828 -0.25 17.04 11.23
N LEU A 829 -0.10 15.71 11.20
CA LEU A 829 0.61 14.98 10.17
C LEU A 829 -0.35 14.06 9.41
N ILE A 830 -0.46 14.26 8.11
CA ILE A 830 -1.17 13.37 7.18
C ILE A 830 -0.15 12.79 6.21
N GLU A 831 0.08 11.48 6.25
CA GLU A 831 1.02 10.84 5.34
C GLU A 831 0.65 9.42 4.91
N ASP A 832 1.15 8.98 3.75
CA ASP A 832 0.99 7.60 3.27
C ASP A 832 -0.48 7.17 3.11
N CYS A 833 -1.31 8.06 2.55
CA CYS A 833 -2.75 7.82 2.36
C CYS A 833 -3.11 7.67 0.88
N PHE A 834 -4.12 6.83 0.62
CA PHE A 834 -4.77 6.69 -0.68
C PHE A 834 -6.24 7.09 -0.57
N ILE A 835 -6.68 8.08 -1.35
CA ILE A 835 -8.02 8.64 -1.24
C ILE A 835 -8.71 8.68 -2.60
N VAL A 836 -9.90 8.08 -2.65
CA VAL A 836 -10.89 8.30 -3.70
C VAL A 836 -12.09 8.93 -3.02
N SER A 837 -12.41 10.15 -3.42
CA SER A 837 -13.49 10.92 -2.84
C SER A 837 -14.48 11.36 -3.92
N GLY A 838 -15.75 11.52 -3.52
CA GLY A 838 -16.74 12.25 -4.31
C GLY A 838 -16.69 13.76 -4.10
N ASP A 839 -15.81 14.24 -3.21
CA ASP A 839 -15.53 15.66 -2.96
C ASP A 839 -14.01 15.83 -2.71
N ASP A 840 -13.58 16.80 -1.89
CA ASP A 840 -12.15 17.07 -1.63
C ASP A 840 -11.41 15.87 -0.98
N CYS A 841 -10.21 15.53 -1.45
CA CYS A 841 -9.39 14.50 -0.79
C CYS A 841 -8.92 14.97 0.59
N ILE A 842 -8.33 16.17 0.67
CA ILE A 842 -7.98 16.83 1.93
C ILE A 842 -8.69 18.18 1.96
N ALA A 843 -9.52 18.43 2.97
CA ALA A 843 -10.24 19.69 3.15
C ALA A 843 -9.86 20.37 4.46
N VAL A 844 -8.96 21.35 4.41
CA VAL A 844 -8.51 22.10 5.58
C VAL A 844 -9.52 23.21 5.89
N LYS A 845 -10.01 23.25 7.14
CA LYS A 845 -11.08 24.15 7.59
C LYS A 845 -10.74 24.81 8.93
N SER A 846 -11.51 25.82 9.31
CA SER A 846 -11.46 26.50 10.61
C SER A 846 -12.71 27.34 10.89
N GLY A 847 -13.90 26.84 10.57
CA GLY A 847 -15.17 27.52 10.87
C GLY A 847 -15.65 28.56 9.85
N TRP A 848 -16.88 29.02 10.04
CA TRP A 848 -17.68 29.73 9.05
C TRP A 848 -18.14 31.11 9.54
N ASP A 849 -17.80 32.14 8.76
CA ASP A 849 -18.15 33.55 8.91
C ASP A 849 -17.98 34.06 10.35
N GLN A 850 -18.97 34.80 10.87
CA GLN A 850 -18.93 35.41 12.20
C GLN A 850 -18.74 34.39 13.34
N TYR A 851 -19.16 33.14 13.14
CA TYR A 851 -19.00 32.08 14.13
C TYR A 851 -17.54 31.63 14.20
N GLY A 852 -16.91 31.37 13.05
CA GLY A 852 -15.50 31.02 13.00
C GLY A 852 -14.59 32.17 13.43
N ILE A 853 -14.91 33.42 13.04
CA ILE A 853 -14.20 34.62 13.50
C ILE A 853 -14.27 34.74 15.02
N LYS A 854 -15.46 34.60 15.61
CA LYS A 854 -15.67 34.69 17.06
C LYS A 854 -15.00 33.55 17.81
N PHE A 855 -15.01 32.34 17.24
CA PHE A 855 -14.36 31.18 17.83
C PHE A 855 -12.84 31.30 17.81
N GLY A 856 -12.28 31.85 16.73
CA GLY A 856 -10.90 32.34 16.69
C GLY A 856 -9.82 31.26 16.77
N MET A 857 -10.14 30.01 16.39
CA MET A 857 -9.21 28.88 16.43
C MET A 857 -8.79 28.50 15.00
N PRO A 858 -7.51 28.69 14.62
CA PRO A 858 -7.05 28.34 13.29
C PRO A 858 -6.73 26.85 13.15
N THR A 859 -6.66 26.37 11.90
CA THR A 859 -5.84 25.19 11.59
C THR A 859 -4.40 25.64 11.33
N GLU A 860 -3.44 25.14 12.10
CA GLU A 860 -2.03 25.54 12.00
C GLU A 860 -1.04 24.37 12.14
N ASP A 861 0.14 24.50 11.53
CA ASP A 861 1.23 23.52 11.62
C ASP A 861 0.80 22.14 11.06
N LEU A 862 0.42 22.10 9.78
CA LEU A 862 -0.10 20.91 9.10
C LEU A 862 0.90 20.41 8.04
N ILE A 863 1.24 19.12 8.09
CA ILE A 863 2.00 18.43 7.05
C ILE A 863 1.09 17.47 6.29
N ILE A 864 1.19 17.51 4.96
CA ILE A 864 0.54 16.58 4.04
C ILE A 864 1.61 16.02 3.13
N ARG A 865 1.89 14.71 3.15
CA ARG A 865 2.89 14.14 2.23
C ARG A 865 2.66 12.69 1.83
N ARG A 866 3.21 12.28 0.69
CA ARG A 866 3.06 10.89 0.18
C ARG A 866 1.58 10.49 0.10
N LEU A 867 0.81 11.35 -0.56
CA LEU A 867 -0.64 11.18 -0.75
C LEU A 867 -0.92 10.84 -2.22
N THR A 868 -1.77 9.85 -2.45
CA THR A 868 -2.40 9.60 -3.75
C THR A 868 -3.87 9.96 -3.68
N CYS A 869 -4.34 10.79 -4.61
CA CYS A 869 -5.72 11.29 -4.62
C CYS A 869 -6.38 11.16 -6.00
N ILE A 870 -7.67 10.79 -5.98
CA ILE A 870 -8.60 10.85 -7.10
C ILE A 870 -9.88 11.55 -6.64
N SER A 871 -10.17 12.72 -7.22
CA SER A 871 -11.37 13.53 -6.95
C SER A 871 -11.84 14.27 -8.21
N PRO A 872 -12.55 13.57 -9.13
CA PRO A 872 -12.83 14.10 -10.48
C PRO A 872 -13.58 15.42 -10.49
N ASP A 873 -14.44 15.63 -9.50
CA ASP A 873 -15.32 16.79 -9.39
C ASP A 873 -14.90 17.78 -8.28
N SER A 874 -13.73 17.60 -7.65
CA SER A 874 -13.27 18.49 -6.56
C SER A 874 -11.72 18.60 -6.44
N ALA A 875 -11.19 18.91 -5.25
CA ALA A 875 -9.76 19.21 -5.07
C ALA A 875 -8.95 18.08 -4.44
N VAL A 876 -7.66 18.01 -4.79
CA VAL A 876 -6.69 17.17 -4.09
C VAL A 876 -6.39 17.74 -2.71
N ILE A 877 -6.08 19.05 -2.65
CA ILE A 877 -5.97 19.80 -1.40
C ILE A 877 -6.86 21.04 -1.52
N ALA A 878 -7.91 21.09 -0.71
CA ALA A 878 -8.75 22.27 -0.53
C ALA A 878 -8.43 22.98 0.78
N LEU A 879 -8.33 24.31 0.70
CA LEU A 879 -8.24 25.22 1.84
C LEU A 879 -9.53 26.05 1.85
N GLY A 880 -10.42 25.79 2.80
CA GLY A 880 -11.75 26.39 2.90
C GLY A 880 -12.91 25.52 2.33
N SER A 881 -14.11 26.05 2.12
CA SER A 881 -14.46 27.48 2.21
C SER A 881 -14.59 28.01 3.63
N GLU A 882 -14.77 27.13 4.60
CA GLU A 882 -14.96 27.45 6.01
C GLU A 882 -13.59 27.65 6.66
N MET A 883 -13.01 28.84 6.52
CA MET A 883 -11.63 29.19 6.93
C MET A 883 -11.54 30.40 7.88
N SER A 884 -12.65 30.71 8.55
CA SER A 884 -12.88 32.01 9.19
C SER A 884 -12.11 32.20 10.50
N GLY A 885 -11.73 31.10 11.16
CA GLY A 885 -10.80 31.08 12.29
C GLY A 885 -9.31 31.17 11.87
N GLY A 886 -9.02 30.99 10.58
CA GLY A 886 -7.69 31.07 9.99
C GLY A 886 -7.10 29.70 9.60
N ILE A 887 -6.27 29.67 8.57
CA ILE A 887 -5.45 28.52 8.16
C ILE A 887 -4.03 29.02 7.93
N LYS A 888 -3.02 28.40 8.57
CA LYS A 888 -1.62 28.77 8.31
C LYS A 888 -0.59 27.67 8.49
N ASN A 889 0.61 27.86 7.93
CA ASN A 889 1.74 26.94 7.99
C ASN A 889 1.34 25.52 7.56
N VAL A 890 0.83 25.42 6.32
CA VAL A 890 0.49 24.14 5.68
C VAL A 890 1.61 23.75 4.73
N ARG A 891 2.18 22.57 4.91
CA ARG A 891 3.31 22.04 4.16
C ARG A 891 2.89 20.77 3.42
N ALA A 892 2.70 20.88 2.12
CA ALA A 892 2.34 19.76 1.25
C ALA A 892 3.54 19.32 0.40
N GLU A 893 3.91 18.04 0.41
CA GLU A 893 4.98 17.54 -0.46
C GLU A 893 4.81 16.10 -0.94
N ASN A 894 5.38 15.77 -2.11
CA ASN A 894 5.34 14.42 -2.67
C ASN A 894 3.89 13.91 -2.82
N ILE A 895 3.10 14.62 -3.63
CA ILE A 895 1.68 14.33 -3.85
C ILE A 895 1.48 13.83 -5.28
N THR A 896 0.71 12.76 -5.43
CA THR A 896 0.24 12.28 -6.73
C THR A 896 -1.26 12.52 -6.84
N ALA A 897 -1.65 13.31 -7.84
CA ALA A 897 -3.04 13.54 -8.18
C ALA A 897 -3.38 12.95 -9.55
N ILE A 898 -4.51 12.24 -9.62
CA ILE A 898 -4.98 11.61 -10.86
C ILE A 898 -6.45 11.95 -11.03
N ASP A 899 -6.84 12.34 -12.24
CA ASP A 899 -8.24 12.56 -12.63
C ASP A 899 -9.00 13.39 -11.58
N SER A 900 -8.54 14.63 -11.39
CA SER A 900 -9.08 15.51 -10.36
C SER A 900 -9.40 16.90 -10.90
N GLU A 901 -10.43 17.55 -10.35
CA GLU A 901 -10.83 18.88 -10.86
C GLU A 901 -9.72 19.90 -10.59
N SER A 902 -9.14 19.89 -9.41
CA SER A 902 -8.07 20.82 -9.04
C SER A 902 -6.96 20.21 -8.19
N GLY A 903 -5.73 20.67 -8.40
CA GLY A 903 -4.57 20.30 -7.59
C GLY A 903 -4.66 20.95 -6.21
N VAL A 904 -4.26 22.22 -6.12
CA VAL A 904 -4.43 23.02 -4.90
C VAL A 904 -5.53 24.05 -5.09
N ARG A 905 -6.54 24.01 -4.22
CA ARG A 905 -7.73 24.86 -4.29
C ARG A 905 -7.89 25.71 -3.03
N ILE A 906 -7.99 27.03 -3.18
CA ILE A 906 -8.34 27.97 -2.09
C ILE A 906 -9.74 28.52 -2.35
N LYS A 907 -10.63 28.36 -1.37
CA LYS A 907 -12.04 28.76 -1.44
C LYS A 907 -12.31 29.79 -0.34
N SER A 908 -12.73 31.00 -0.69
CA SER A 908 -13.17 32.00 0.28
C SER A 908 -14.11 33.04 -0.37
N GLY A 909 -14.62 33.98 0.42
CA GLY A 909 -15.60 34.97 -0.01
C GLY A 909 -15.74 36.15 0.96
N VAL A 910 -16.32 37.25 0.48
CA VAL A 910 -16.77 38.36 1.35
C VAL A 910 -17.67 37.78 2.44
N GLY A 911 -17.42 38.11 3.70
CA GLY A 911 -18.15 37.54 4.85
C GLY A 911 -17.35 36.54 5.67
N ARG A 912 -16.39 35.84 5.06
CA ARG A 912 -15.57 34.84 5.74
C ARG A 912 -14.63 35.46 6.78
N GLY A 913 -14.05 36.62 6.49
CA GLY A 913 -12.95 37.16 7.28
C GLY A 913 -11.79 36.16 7.43
N GLY A 914 -11.11 36.17 8.58
CA GLY A 914 -10.02 35.22 8.85
C GLY A 914 -8.85 35.34 7.87
N TYR A 915 -8.14 34.24 7.64
CA TYR A 915 -6.98 34.21 6.75
C TYR A 915 -6.65 32.81 6.21
N VAL A 916 -6.01 32.75 5.05
CA VAL A 916 -5.26 31.57 4.58
C VAL A 916 -3.86 32.06 4.22
N LYS A 917 -2.84 31.63 4.96
CA LYS A 917 -1.48 32.13 4.75
C LYS A 917 -0.38 31.13 5.04
N ASP A 918 0.83 31.40 4.57
CA ASP A 918 1.99 30.53 4.81
C ASP A 918 1.71 29.10 4.32
N ILE A 919 1.28 29.00 3.06
CA ILE A 919 0.97 27.73 2.41
C ILE A 919 2.15 27.36 1.52
N TYR A 920 2.65 26.14 1.64
CA TYR A 920 3.82 25.66 0.92
C TYR A 920 3.48 24.31 0.30
N ALA A 921 3.47 24.22 -1.03
CA ALA A 921 3.33 22.94 -1.72
C ALA A 921 4.50 22.71 -2.67
N ARG A 922 5.12 21.52 -2.60
CA ARG A 922 6.18 21.10 -3.53
C ARG A 922 6.07 19.66 -4.00
N GLY A 923 6.75 19.31 -5.08
CA GLY A 923 6.88 17.91 -5.49
C GLY A 923 5.53 17.27 -5.79
N MET A 924 4.70 17.94 -6.60
CA MET A 924 3.40 17.41 -7.01
C MET A 924 3.46 16.88 -8.45
N THR A 925 3.04 15.63 -8.64
CA THR A 925 2.82 15.02 -9.95
C THR A 925 1.32 14.90 -10.18
N MET A 926 0.82 15.55 -11.22
CA MET A 926 -0.61 15.66 -11.49
C MET A 926 -0.93 15.17 -12.91
N LYS A 927 -1.94 14.33 -13.07
CA LYS A 927 -2.34 13.80 -14.39
C LYS A 927 -3.84 13.94 -14.57
N THR A 928 -4.24 14.51 -15.71
CA THR A 928 -5.66 14.74 -16.07
C THR A 928 -6.32 15.67 -15.08
N MET A 929 -6.03 16.97 -15.22
CA MET A 929 -6.57 18.01 -14.34
C MET A 929 -7.42 19.00 -15.11
N LYS A 930 -8.48 19.51 -14.49
CA LYS A 930 -9.16 20.71 -15.02
C LYS A 930 -8.35 21.97 -14.68
N TYR A 931 -7.91 22.14 -13.44
CA TYR A 931 -7.06 23.23 -12.96
C TYR A 931 -5.84 22.69 -12.18
N VAL A 932 -4.65 23.25 -12.38
CA VAL A 932 -3.52 22.94 -11.46
C VAL A 932 -3.68 23.75 -10.17
N PHE A 933 -3.90 25.05 -10.33
CA PHE A 933 -4.13 25.98 -9.24
C PHE A 933 -5.50 26.63 -9.37
N TRP A 934 -6.28 26.63 -8.30
CA TRP A 934 -7.55 27.31 -8.28
C TRP A 934 -7.73 28.13 -7.00
N MET A 935 -7.94 29.43 -7.12
CA MET A 935 -8.35 30.32 -6.04
C MET A 935 -9.64 31.03 -6.42
N THR A 936 -10.55 31.18 -5.47
CA THR A 936 -11.77 31.98 -5.63
C THR A 936 -12.07 32.78 -4.37
N GLY A 937 -12.31 34.09 -4.55
CA GLY A 937 -12.83 35.02 -3.54
C GLY A 937 -14.33 35.29 -3.67
N ASP A 938 -15.06 34.50 -4.45
CA ASP A 938 -16.50 34.66 -4.70
C ASP A 938 -17.29 33.41 -4.27
N TYR A 939 -16.90 32.81 -3.15
CA TYR A 939 -17.60 31.65 -2.58
C TYR A 939 -18.75 32.10 -1.67
N GLY A 940 -19.86 32.55 -2.27
CA GLY A 940 -20.97 33.25 -1.61
C GLY A 940 -21.95 32.42 -0.76
N GLN A 941 -21.52 31.32 -0.15
CA GLN A 941 -22.36 30.57 0.79
C GLN A 941 -22.20 31.12 2.21
N HIS A 942 -23.28 31.32 2.95
CA HIS A 942 -23.26 31.81 4.33
C HIS A 942 -24.13 30.92 5.24
N PRO A 943 -23.83 30.82 6.55
CA PRO A 943 -24.59 29.97 7.45
C PRO A 943 -25.98 30.54 7.75
N ASP A 944 -26.13 31.86 7.71
CA ASP A 944 -27.37 32.60 7.93
C ASP A 944 -27.21 34.05 7.42
N ASP A 945 -28.25 34.88 7.55
CA ASP A 945 -28.27 36.29 7.12
C ASP A 945 -27.44 37.22 8.04
N GLY A 946 -26.82 36.71 9.10
CA GLY A 946 -26.07 37.47 10.11
C GLY A 946 -24.59 37.71 9.78
N TRP A 947 -24.12 37.27 8.61
CA TRP A 947 -22.73 37.42 8.18
C TRP A 947 -22.33 38.89 7.99
N ASP A 948 -21.06 39.23 8.21
CA ASP A 948 -20.56 40.59 8.10
C ASP A 948 -20.04 40.89 6.68
N PRO A 949 -20.71 41.71 5.86
CA PRO A 949 -20.25 42.03 4.50
C PRO A 949 -18.95 42.84 4.44
N LYS A 950 -18.42 43.29 5.59
CA LYS A 950 -17.12 43.95 5.68
C LYS A 950 -15.99 43.00 6.09
N ALA A 951 -16.31 41.75 6.46
CA ALA A 951 -15.32 40.75 6.84
C ALA A 951 -14.66 40.15 5.59
N LEU A 952 -13.55 40.76 5.16
CA LEU A 952 -12.77 40.29 4.02
C LEU A 952 -11.66 39.31 4.46
N PRO A 953 -11.47 38.19 3.75
CA PRO A 953 -10.45 37.19 4.06
C PRO A 953 -9.05 37.61 3.62
N LYS A 954 -8.06 37.46 4.49
CA LYS A 954 -6.66 37.71 4.12
C LYS A 954 -6.01 36.46 3.51
N ILE A 955 -5.76 36.47 2.21
CA ILE A 955 -5.04 35.38 1.51
C ILE A 955 -3.65 35.86 1.11
N GLU A 956 -2.60 35.34 1.78
CA GLU A 956 -1.22 35.82 1.58
C GLU A 956 -0.15 34.73 1.70
N ASN A 957 1.02 34.93 1.10
CA ASN A 957 2.18 34.03 1.21
C ASN A 957 1.87 32.56 0.81
N ILE A 958 1.50 32.38 -0.46
CA ILE A 958 1.15 31.08 -1.04
C ILE A 958 2.26 30.64 -1.98
N ASN A 959 2.92 29.52 -1.68
CA ASN A 959 4.14 29.09 -2.34
C ASN A 959 3.96 27.73 -3.01
N TYR A 960 4.18 27.68 -4.32
CA TYR A 960 4.14 26.48 -5.13
C TYR A 960 5.50 26.26 -5.81
N ARG A 961 6.09 25.07 -5.67
CA ARG A 961 7.30 24.74 -6.41
C ARG A 961 7.45 23.29 -6.84
N ASP A 962 8.31 23.03 -7.81
CA ASP A 962 8.70 21.67 -8.20
C ASP A 962 7.48 20.80 -8.55
N MET A 963 6.64 21.28 -9.48
CA MET A 963 5.41 20.59 -9.87
C MET A 963 5.40 20.23 -11.34
N VAL A 964 4.90 19.04 -11.65
CA VAL A 964 4.66 18.58 -13.02
C VAL A 964 3.21 18.17 -13.16
N ALA A 965 2.54 18.74 -14.14
CA ALA A 965 1.18 18.39 -14.50
C ALA A 965 1.09 17.98 -15.97
N GLU A 966 0.28 16.98 -16.28
CA GLU A 966 0.04 16.51 -17.65
C GLU A 966 -1.45 16.41 -17.94
N ASN A 967 -1.82 16.56 -19.22
CA ASN A 967 -3.21 16.53 -19.68
C ASN A 967 -4.10 17.53 -18.93
N VAL A 968 -3.66 18.79 -18.86
CA VAL A 968 -4.35 19.85 -18.12
C VAL A 968 -5.23 20.72 -19.02
N THR A 969 -6.46 21.01 -18.58
CA THR A 969 -7.39 21.87 -19.33
C THR A 969 -7.05 23.36 -19.18
N TYR A 970 -6.88 23.82 -17.95
CA TYR A 970 -6.48 25.18 -17.59
C TYR A 970 -5.30 25.13 -16.61
N SER A 971 -4.26 25.93 -16.87
CA SER A 971 -3.11 26.01 -15.97
C SER A 971 -3.53 26.56 -14.60
N ALA A 972 -4.28 27.66 -14.57
CA ALA A 972 -4.79 28.21 -13.32
C ALA A 972 -6.04 29.08 -13.49
N ARG A 973 -6.83 29.15 -12.41
CA ARG A 973 -7.86 30.16 -12.18
C ARG A 973 -7.63 30.81 -10.83
N LEU A 974 -7.19 32.07 -10.82
CA LEU A 974 -6.81 32.81 -9.63
C LEU A 974 -7.65 34.08 -9.54
N ASP A 975 -8.80 33.98 -8.87
CA ASP A 975 -9.75 35.08 -8.75
C ASP A 975 -9.81 35.56 -7.29
N GLY A 976 -9.19 36.71 -6.99
CA GLY A 976 -9.28 37.39 -5.71
C GLY A 976 -10.46 38.36 -5.62
N ILE A 977 -10.53 39.12 -4.53
CA ILE A 977 -11.64 40.05 -4.26
C ILE A 977 -11.31 41.45 -4.81
N SER A 978 -12.28 42.07 -5.48
CA SER A 978 -12.12 43.43 -5.99
C SER A 978 -11.89 44.41 -4.85
N GLY A 979 -10.78 45.15 -4.89
CA GLY A 979 -10.37 46.08 -3.82
C GLY A 979 -9.62 45.43 -2.64
N ASP A 980 -9.53 44.11 -2.58
CA ASP A 980 -8.79 43.34 -1.56
C ASP A 980 -8.13 42.10 -2.20
N PRO A 981 -7.03 42.31 -2.96
CA PRO A 981 -6.44 41.25 -3.75
C PRO A 981 -5.77 40.16 -2.91
N PHE A 982 -5.67 38.94 -3.45
CA PHE A 982 -4.84 37.89 -2.84
C PHE A 982 -3.37 38.13 -3.20
N THR A 983 -2.48 38.18 -2.20
CA THR A 983 -1.11 38.68 -2.38
C THR A 983 -0.05 37.65 -2.01
N GLY A 984 1.22 37.92 -2.35
CA GLY A 984 2.34 37.06 -1.96
C GLY A 984 2.26 35.64 -2.56
N ILE A 985 1.68 35.51 -3.75
CA ILE A 985 1.66 34.23 -4.49
C ILE A 985 3.04 34.04 -5.14
N CYS A 986 3.67 32.89 -4.91
CA CYS A 986 4.93 32.52 -5.53
C CYS A 986 4.78 31.18 -6.25
N ILE A 987 5.12 31.13 -7.53
CA ILE A 987 5.12 29.88 -8.33
C ILE A 987 6.48 29.68 -9.01
N SER A 988 7.22 28.61 -8.67
CA SER A 988 8.54 28.35 -9.26
C SER A 988 8.74 26.93 -9.74
N ASN A 989 9.46 26.71 -10.85
CA ASN A 989 9.79 25.37 -11.36
C ASN A 989 8.54 24.49 -11.53
N VAL A 990 7.59 24.97 -12.35
CA VAL A 990 6.31 24.30 -12.60
C VAL A 990 6.15 24.05 -14.11
N LYS A 991 5.93 22.78 -14.49
CA LYS A 991 5.72 22.39 -15.88
C LYS A 991 4.32 21.80 -16.04
N ILE A 992 3.52 22.40 -16.91
CA ILE A 992 2.13 22.02 -17.17
C ILE A 992 2.00 21.65 -18.65
N GLY A 993 1.87 20.36 -18.91
CA GLY A 993 1.48 19.79 -20.20
C GLY A 993 -0.03 19.90 -20.38
N LEU A 994 -0.45 20.64 -21.41
CA LEU A 994 -1.86 20.86 -21.69
C LEU A 994 -2.49 19.69 -22.44
N THR A 995 -3.83 19.61 -22.44
CA THR A 995 -4.57 18.68 -23.29
C THR A 995 -4.31 18.92 -24.77
N GLU A 996 -4.60 17.93 -25.63
CA GLU A 996 -4.40 18.03 -27.10
C GLU A 996 -5.10 19.24 -27.73
N LYS A 997 -6.24 19.66 -27.17
CA LYS A 997 -7.02 20.82 -27.60
C LYS A 997 -7.03 21.87 -26.49
N PRO A 998 -5.88 22.56 -26.26
CA PRO A 998 -5.75 23.47 -25.15
C PRO A 998 -6.70 24.65 -25.29
N LYS A 999 -7.27 25.10 -24.17
CA LYS A 999 -8.05 26.34 -24.13
C LYS A 999 -7.13 27.53 -24.38
N LYS A 1000 -7.63 28.58 -25.05
CA LYS A 1000 -6.83 29.79 -25.34
C LYS A 1000 -6.37 30.52 -24.08
N LEU A 1001 -7.29 30.70 -23.13
CA LEU A 1001 -6.98 31.30 -21.83
C LEU A 1001 -6.53 30.20 -20.88
N GLN A 1002 -5.23 30.15 -20.57
CA GLN A 1002 -4.64 29.16 -19.68
C GLN A 1002 -4.52 29.64 -18.23
N TRP A 1003 -4.19 30.91 -18.04
CA TRP A 1003 -4.08 31.57 -16.75
C TRP A 1003 -5.16 32.64 -16.68
N ASN A 1004 -6.24 32.37 -15.95
CA ASN A 1004 -7.27 33.37 -15.67
C ASN A 1004 -6.96 34.00 -14.31
N CYS A 1005 -6.50 35.25 -14.30
CA CYS A 1005 -6.07 35.93 -13.08
C CYS A 1005 -6.80 37.26 -12.93
N THR A 1006 -7.42 37.49 -11.77
CA THR A 1006 -8.07 38.75 -11.41
C THR A 1006 -7.84 39.06 -9.94
N ASN A 1007 -7.52 40.32 -9.60
CA ASN A 1007 -7.30 40.76 -8.21
C ASN A 1007 -6.34 39.85 -7.41
N VAL A 1008 -5.22 39.49 -8.02
CA VAL A 1008 -4.15 38.74 -7.38
C VAL A 1008 -2.81 39.42 -7.64
N GLU A 1009 -1.83 39.18 -6.77
CA GLU A 1009 -0.47 39.70 -6.89
C GLU A 1009 0.56 38.65 -6.47
N GLY A 1010 1.64 38.53 -7.23
CA GLY A 1010 2.68 37.57 -6.94
C GLY A 1010 3.88 37.60 -7.88
N VAL A 1011 4.71 36.57 -7.80
CA VAL A 1011 5.88 36.35 -8.65
C VAL A 1011 5.92 34.92 -9.18
N SER A 1012 6.56 34.74 -10.33
CA SER A 1012 6.78 33.40 -10.89
C SER A 1012 8.15 33.26 -11.56
N SER A 1013 8.68 32.05 -11.57
CA SER A 1013 10.00 31.70 -12.13
C SER A 1013 9.97 30.29 -12.72
N GLN A 1014 10.44 30.09 -13.95
CA GLN A 1014 10.47 28.76 -14.59
C GLN A 1014 9.10 28.06 -14.61
N VAL A 1015 8.05 28.78 -14.99
CA VAL A 1015 6.68 28.24 -15.13
C VAL A 1015 6.35 28.11 -16.62
N THR A 1016 5.88 26.93 -17.03
CA THR A 1016 5.44 26.65 -18.41
C THR A 1016 4.05 26.02 -18.41
N PRO A 1017 3.06 26.56 -19.17
CA PRO A 1017 3.13 27.77 -19.98
C PRO A 1017 3.29 29.04 -19.12
N PRO A 1018 3.77 30.17 -19.68
CA PRO A 1018 4.00 31.41 -18.93
C PRO A 1018 2.75 31.85 -18.16
N SER A 1019 2.93 32.25 -16.90
CA SER A 1019 1.82 32.73 -16.07
C SER A 1019 1.33 34.12 -16.49
N CYS A 1020 0.20 34.55 -15.92
CA CYS A 1020 -0.35 35.88 -16.13
C CYS A 1020 0.56 37.01 -15.58
N ASP A 1021 0.39 38.23 -16.11
CA ASP A 1021 1.22 39.41 -15.77
C ASP A 1021 1.14 39.84 -14.30
N LEU A 1022 0.01 39.55 -13.64
CA LEU A 1022 -0.21 39.80 -12.21
C LEU A 1022 0.70 38.95 -11.29
N LEU A 1023 1.30 37.89 -11.83
CA LEU A 1023 2.31 37.07 -11.15
C LEU A 1023 3.74 37.41 -11.60
N HIS A 1024 3.94 38.60 -12.17
CA HIS A 1024 5.23 39.18 -12.56
C HIS A 1024 6.31 38.16 -12.99
N PRO A 1025 6.14 37.48 -14.15
CA PRO A 1025 7.05 36.43 -14.59
C PRO A 1025 8.49 36.92 -14.71
N SER A 1026 9.38 36.33 -13.91
CA SER A 1026 10.78 36.73 -13.81
C SER A 1026 11.65 35.99 -14.83
N LYS A 1027 12.57 36.75 -15.48
CA LYS A 1027 13.68 36.18 -16.25
C LYS A 1027 14.81 35.65 -15.37
N LYS A 1028 14.92 36.16 -14.14
CA LYS A 1028 15.88 35.66 -13.14
C LYS A 1028 15.29 34.42 -12.48
N VAL A 1029 16.06 33.34 -12.48
CA VAL A 1029 15.68 32.08 -11.86
C VAL A 1029 15.75 32.21 -10.34
N PHE A 1030 14.66 31.89 -9.66
CA PHE A 1030 14.59 31.70 -8.21
C PHE A 1030 13.61 30.56 -7.88
N ASN A 1031 13.71 30.05 -6.65
CA ASN A 1031 12.78 29.08 -6.10
C ASN A 1031 11.89 29.75 -5.05
N CYS A 1032 10.61 29.40 -5.05
CA CYS A 1032 9.70 29.80 -4.01
C CYS A 1032 10.12 29.19 -2.67
N PRO A 1033 9.93 29.92 -1.57
CA PRO A 1033 10.16 29.41 -0.23
C PRO A 1033 9.43 28.07 0.02
N PHE A 1034 10.11 27.19 0.74
CA PHE A 1034 9.50 26.04 1.40
C PHE A 1034 10.30 25.83 2.70
N PRO A 1035 9.66 25.81 3.87
CA PRO A 1035 10.36 25.67 5.14
C PRO A 1035 11.13 24.34 5.23
N GLU A 1036 12.36 24.40 5.72
CA GLU A 1036 13.24 23.22 5.87
C GLU A 1036 13.34 22.72 7.32
N ASP A 1037 12.87 23.53 8.27
CA ASP A 1037 12.68 23.12 9.66
C ASP A 1037 11.65 22.00 9.76
N LYS A 1038 11.75 21.16 10.78
CA LYS A 1038 10.74 20.13 11.06
C LYS A 1038 9.67 20.65 12.00
N LEU A 1039 8.43 20.22 11.79
CA LEU A 1039 7.38 20.46 12.78
C LEU A 1039 7.48 19.43 13.91
N PRO A 1040 7.13 19.77 15.16
CA PRO A 1040 7.24 18.85 16.29
C PRO A 1040 6.52 17.51 16.10
N ILE A 1041 5.42 17.47 15.34
CA ILE A 1041 4.70 16.23 15.03
C ILE A 1041 5.58 15.19 14.31
N GLU A 1042 6.58 15.61 13.54
CA GLU A 1042 7.48 14.71 12.80
C GLU A 1042 8.45 13.96 13.71
N ASP A 1043 8.70 14.45 14.93
CA ASP A 1043 9.60 13.83 15.89
C ASP A 1043 8.89 12.82 16.81
N VAL A 1044 7.56 12.72 16.73
CA VAL A 1044 6.77 11.77 17.52
C VAL A 1044 7.19 10.34 17.18
N GLN A 1045 7.76 9.64 18.17
CA GLN A 1045 8.19 8.26 18.03
C GLN A 1045 7.03 7.30 18.32
N MET A 1046 6.74 6.42 17.37
CA MET A 1046 5.80 5.32 17.58
C MET A 1046 6.50 4.10 18.18
N LYS A 1047 5.81 3.45 19.11
CA LYS A 1047 6.21 2.20 19.75
C LYS A 1047 5.61 1.01 18.99
N ILE A 1048 6.27 -0.13 19.03
CA ILE A 1048 5.69 -1.40 18.60
C ILE A 1048 4.88 -1.94 19.79
N CYS A 1049 3.60 -2.19 19.56
CA CYS A 1049 2.62 -2.63 20.53
C CYS A 1049 2.00 -3.95 20.07
N SER A 1050 1.50 -4.75 21.01
CA SER A 1050 0.86 -6.03 20.75
C SER A 1050 -0.64 -5.95 21.07
N THR A 1051 -1.46 -6.61 20.26
CA THR A 1051 -2.87 -6.92 20.61
C THR A 1051 -2.97 -7.93 21.73
#